data_AF-A0A3D1KKI5-F1
#
_entry.id   AF-A0A3D1KKI5-F1
#
_cell.length_a   1.000
_cell.length_b   1.000
_cell.length_c   1.000
_cell.angle_alpha   90.00
_cell.angle_beta   90.00
_cell.angle_gamma   90.00
#
_symmetry.space_group_name_H-M   'P 1'
#
loop_
_entity.id
_entity.type
_entity.pdbx_description
1 polymer ?
#
loop_
_entity_poly.entity_id
_entity_poly.type
_entity_poly.pdbx_seq_one_letter_code
_entity_poly.pdbx_strand_id
1 'polypeptide(L)'
;MKNNNSSRNIQLLLIVSAITLLILFTGIAYYLRITTPREVSLPPDKEQQPALPADNVPEKNNPAPTVEVSPTAKVPPTPLSSDQLTRLSQNLKIFKSTENDKLNGIENDFVYYQAGQLSQGELKDYSRIIAIKSADGPSQPQVFVLATKDYQNYFLDDPDGKTTKYPEDDWQNPYNALDKNKITATKIFDTDLPKEINLNQNFSLYSEGFPTESVETSKIDKNGNTIYDTLLLTGFSSYQTLTSPFKNFTIYFKPYETDTAYFNELTQAEKEKVQLKQQYLLGETKVIVVNSVGLPMAYSLTTPGNIKNYNDRLAQSPDYVYPPNMGFTSSKIISQNNLQFYSDYETVIPGACAVISNSSVVNVNDNDLEQIGSVFNLPLYRLKNTSHPLYTLAFKNKMDYYEENPAWWDQINNGIKKPTFEEYVNANPLLFVKDYWQRWVTLGEFDIKLPGGCGKPVVYLYPKQPTSVSVKFQAPIQFTTDIPKYADFWQVMAYPNGSLLNLKPELTDCRQIDSLKKGSEYAQTACQKNTYPYLYWAGNINSKNYPTVDQGWVISKNDLATFLQSKLAEVGLNDKEKNDFISYWLPDMLAKNTPYYRISFLQTNDLNSLFPMQVSPSPDTTFRLFLDYSPLTGKPQKIPQPQTLDKLVRNGFTLVEWGGLKQP
;
A
#
# COMPACT_ATOMS: atom_id res chain seq x y z
N MET A 1 60.39 34.10 -23.79
CA MET A 1 59.46 33.90 -24.92
C MET A 1 59.21 32.41 -25.07
N LYS A 2 57.92 32.00 -25.09
CA LYS A 2 57.27 30.75 -25.60
C LYS A 2 58.02 29.41 -25.37
N ASN A 3 57.44 28.31 -24.89
CA ASN A 3 56.08 27.77 -24.83
C ASN A 3 56.15 26.55 -23.88
N ASN A 4 55.13 26.28 -23.06
CA ASN A 4 54.83 24.90 -22.63
C ASN A 4 53.37 24.78 -22.18
N ASN A 5 52.50 24.46 -23.14
CA ASN A 5 51.11 24.04 -22.94
C ASN A 5 51.03 22.56 -23.35
N SER A 6 51.14 21.63 -22.40
CA SER A 6 50.62 20.25 -22.52
C SER A 6 50.86 19.43 -21.24
N SER A 7 50.27 19.82 -20.10
CA SER A 7 50.22 18.93 -18.92
C SER A 7 49.02 19.12 -17.99
N ARG A 8 48.03 19.94 -18.37
CA ARG A 8 46.89 20.32 -17.52
C ARG A 8 45.70 19.34 -17.53
N ASN A 9 45.73 18.25 -18.30
CA ASN A 9 44.56 17.37 -18.48
C ASN A 9 44.68 15.99 -17.81
N ILE A 10 45.77 15.69 -17.08
CA ILE A 10 46.00 14.34 -16.56
C ILE A 10 45.70 14.21 -15.05
N GLN A 11 45.60 15.31 -14.31
CA GLN A 11 45.26 15.29 -12.86
C GLN A 11 43.76 15.44 -12.55
N LEU A 12 42.90 15.74 -13.53
CA LEU A 12 41.44 15.76 -13.34
C LEU A 12 40.80 14.36 -13.43
N LEU A 13 41.52 13.38 -14.02
CA LEU A 13 41.00 12.03 -14.23
C LEU A 13 41.00 11.16 -12.96
N LEU A 14 41.82 11.47 -11.96
CA LEU A 14 42.00 10.59 -10.79
C LEU A 14 40.87 10.66 -9.74
N ILE A 15 40.09 11.75 -9.69
CA ILE A 15 38.92 11.85 -8.80
C ILE A 15 37.68 11.19 -9.42
N VAL A 16 37.58 11.15 -10.76
CA VAL A 16 36.52 10.41 -11.48
C VAL A 16 36.83 8.91 -11.54
N SER A 17 38.12 8.53 -11.57
CA SER A 17 38.55 7.13 -11.74
C SER A 17 38.34 6.25 -10.50
N ALA A 18 38.36 6.79 -9.28
CA ALA A 18 38.09 5.99 -8.07
C ALA A 18 36.60 5.58 -7.95
N ILE A 19 35.70 6.32 -8.60
CA ILE A 19 34.26 6.05 -8.61
C ILE A 19 33.85 5.23 -9.84
N THR A 20 34.51 5.39 -10.99
CA THR A 20 34.26 4.53 -12.16
C THR A 20 34.90 3.13 -12.11
N LEU A 21 36.00 2.92 -11.36
CA LEU A 21 36.63 1.57 -11.28
C LEU A 21 35.84 0.56 -10.43
N LEU A 22 34.97 1.01 -9.52
CA LEU A 22 34.09 0.11 -8.75
C LEU A 22 32.84 -0.33 -9.53
N ILE A 23 32.44 0.41 -10.56
CA ILE A 23 31.23 0.15 -11.36
C ILE A 23 31.52 -0.84 -12.51
N LEU A 24 32.79 -1.03 -12.90
CA LEU A 24 33.17 -1.89 -14.03
C LEU A 24 33.48 -3.36 -13.68
N PHE A 25 33.56 -3.75 -12.39
CA PHE A 25 33.80 -5.15 -11.99
C PHE A 25 32.58 -5.92 -11.46
N THR A 26 31.42 -5.27 -11.30
CA THR A 26 30.16 -5.97 -10.93
C THR A 26 29.21 -6.18 -12.11
N GLY A 27 29.40 -5.48 -13.23
CA GLY A 27 28.48 -5.47 -14.38
C GLY A 27 28.66 -6.57 -15.44
N ILE A 28 29.76 -7.34 -15.42
CA ILE A 28 30.07 -8.33 -16.48
C ILE A 28 29.70 -9.79 -16.10
N ALA A 29 29.24 -10.04 -14.87
CA ALA A 29 28.78 -11.37 -14.45
C ALA A 29 27.29 -11.67 -14.76
N TYR A 30 26.51 -10.68 -15.23
CA TYR A 30 25.06 -10.84 -15.38
C TYR A 30 24.57 -11.04 -16.84
N TYR A 31 25.44 -10.91 -17.85
CA TYR A 31 25.03 -10.86 -19.27
C TYR A 31 25.26 -12.14 -20.11
N LEU A 32 25.60 -13.29 -19.51
CA LEU A 32 25.72 -14.58 -20.21
C LEU A 32 24.98 -15.73 -19.47
N ARG A 33 23.64 -15.69 -19.58
CA ARG A 33 22.69 -16.78 -19.91
C ARG A 33 22.78 -18.20 -19.28
N ILE A 34 21.63 -18.59 -18.71
CA ILE A 34 20.83 -19.83 -18.94
C ILE A 34 21.10 -21.09 -18.07
N THR A 35 19.95 -21.65 -17.67
CA THR A 35 19.57 -22.86 -16.92
C THR A 35 20.48 -24.10 -16.95
N THR A 36 20.59 -24.74 -15.78
CA THR A 36 21.11 -26.10 -15.44
C THR A 36 20.41 -27.24 -16.23
N PRO A 37 20.96 -28.48 -16.41
CA PRO A 37 21.27 -29.42 -15.31
C PRO A 37 22.33 -30.55 -15.48
N ARG A 38 22.68 -31.15 -14.32
CA ARG A 38 23.19 -32.52 -14.06
C ARG A 38 24.70 -32.81 -14.14
N GLU A 39 25.16 -33.55 -13.12
CA GLU A 39 26.50 -34.14 -12.93
C GLU A 39 26.97 -35.00 -14.11
N VAL A 40 28.29 -35.02 -14.37
CA VAL A 40 29.15 -36.21 -14.59
C VAL A 40 30.59 -35.79 -15.03
N SER A 41 31.58 -36.26 -14.25
CA SER A 41 33.02 -36.55 -14.51
C SER A 41 34.01 -35.61 -15.26
N LEU A 42 35.12 -35.29 -14.59
CA LEU A 42 36.48 -34.97 -15.12
C LEU A 42 37.13 -36.23 -15.78
N PRO A 43 38.20 -36.22 -16.64
CA PRO A 43 39.45 -35.39 -16.60
C PRO A 43 40.11 -35.16 -18.02
N PRO A 44 41.45 -35.07 -18.24
CA PRO A 44 42.53 -34.18 -17.76
C PRO A 44 43.37 -33.46 -18.87
N ASP A 45 44.35 -32.67 -18.41
CA ASP A 45 45.68 -32.32 -18.99
C ASP A 45 45.91 -31.06 -19.89
N LYS A 46 46.69 -30.12 -19.29
CA LYS A 46 47.86 -29.34 -19.80
C LYS A 46 47.63 -28.35 -20.97
N GLU A 47 48.18 -27.12 -21.01
CA GLU A 47 49.55 -26.66 -20.71
C GLU A 47 49.61 -25.17 -20.25
N GLN A 48 50.49 -24.95 -19.26
CA GLN A 48 51.46 -23.87 -18.99
C GLN A 48 51.22 -22.36 -19.26
N GLN A 49 51.48 -21.65 -18.15
CA GLN A 49 51.81 -20.24 -17.85
C GLN A 49 52.91 -19.58 -18.72
N PRO A 50 53.08 -18.23 -18.68
CA PRO A 50 53.90 -17.59 -17.63
C PRO A 50 53.39 -16.23 -17.10
N ALA A 51 53.94 -15.81 -15.95
CA ALA A 51 53.55 -14.66 -15.13
C ALA A 51 54.62 -13.53 -15.08
N LEU A 52 54.22 -12.41 -14.42
CA LEU A 52 54.98 -11.31 -13.76
C LEU A 52 55.31 -10.04 -14.59
N PRO A 53 55.46 -8.83 -13.99
CA PRO A 53 55.77 -8.55 -12.57
C PRO A 53 55.00 -7.40 -11.86
N ALA A 54 55.12 -7.40 -10.53
CA ALA A 54 54.83 -6.29 -9.62
C ALA A 54 56.06 -5.37 -9.50
N ASP A 55 55.84 -4.06 -9.32
CA ASP A 55 56.66 -3.21 -8.43
C ASP A 55 56.21 -1.74 -8.37
N ASN A 56 56.45 -1.15 -7.19
CA ASN A 56 56.57 0.28 -6.83
C ASN A 56 55.32 1.05 -6.34
N VAL A 57 55.15 1.04 -5.01
CA VAL A 57 54.40 2.02 -4.22
C VAL A 57 55.37 3.08 -3.66
N PRO A 58 55.10 4.39 -3.82
CA PRO A 58 55.68 5.42 -2.97
C PRO A 58 54.63 6.07 -2.05
N GLU A 59 55.06 6.27 -0.81
CA GLU A 59 54.34 6.82 0.33
C GLU A 59 54.45 8.37 0.41
N LYS A 60 53.53 9.00 1.16
CA LYS A 60 53.59 10.29 1.91
C LYS A 60 53.03 11.60 1.32
N ASN A 61 51.99 12.08 2.02
CA ASN A 61 51.84 13.36 2.73
C ASN A 61 52.32 14.65 2.05
N ASN A 62 51.35 15.51 1.68
CA ASN A 62 51.47 16.97 1.79
C ASN A 62 50.08 17.62 1.95
N PRO A 63 49.95 18.74 2.69
CA PRO A 63 48.68 19.29 3.14
C PRO A 63 47.90 19.96 1.99
N ALA A 64 46.57 19.80 2.01
CA ALA A 64 45.70 20.36 0.98
C ALA A 64 45.62 21.90 1.06
N PRO A 65 45.70 22.62 -0.08
CA PRO A 65 45.41 24.05 -0.14
C PRO A 65 43.89 24.29 -0.12
N THR A 66 43.45 25.13 0.83
CA THR A 66 42.07 25.60 0.99
C THR A 66 41.68 26.54 -0.16
N VAL A 67 40.75 26.11 -1.01
CA VAL A 67 39.97 27.02 -1.86
C VAL A 67 38.73 27.40 -1.04
N GLU A 68 38.71 28.64 -0.54
CA GLU A 68 37.51 29.22 0.08
C GLU A 68 36.43 29.39 -0.99
N VAL A 69 35.42 28.53 -0.93
CA VAL A 69 34.15 28.73 -1.63
C VAL A 69 33.20 29.35 -0.62
N SER A 70 32.53 30.44 -0.98
CA SER A 70 31.45 31.02 -0.17
C SER A 70 30.14 30.29 -0.50
N PRO A 71 29.66 29.36 0.35
CA PRO A 71 28.39 28.67 0.14
C PRO A 71 27.21 29.65 0.19
N THR A 72 26.23 29.47 -0.69
CA THR A 72 25.05 30.35 -0.85
C THR A 72 23.79 29.87 -0.14
N ALA A 73 23.90 28.84 0.71
CA ALA A 73 22.80 28.48 1.58
C ALA A 73 22.57 29.57 2.63
N LYS A 74 21.32 29.77 3.07
CA LYS A 74 20.98 30.60 4.24
C LYS A 74 21.47 29.96 5.55
N VAL A 75 22.67 29.39 5.58
CA VAL A 75 23.30 28.87 6.80
C VAL A 75 23.75 30.08 7.60
N PRO A 76 23.20 30.28 8.81
CA PRO A 76 23.62 31.39 9.64
C PRO A 76 25.10 31.28 10.00
N PRO A 77 25.85 32.41 9.99
CA PRO A 77 27.27 32.40 10.36
C PRO A 77 27.49 32.07 11.85
N THR A 78 26.45 32.23 12.67
CA THR A 78 26.43 31.91 14.10
C THR A 78 25.37 30.85 14.39
N PRO A 79 25.64 29.89 15.30
CA PRO A 79 24.66 28.90 15.73
C PRO A 79 23.30 29.48 16.16
N LEU A 80 22.23 28.82 15.75
CA LEU A 80 20.85 29.19 16.09
C LEU A 80 20.40 28.71 17.48
N SER A 81 21.17 27.82 18.09
CA SER A 81 20.89 27.31 19.43
C SER A 81 22.15 27.22 20.26
N SER A 82 22.01 27.46 21.57
CA SER A 82 23.02 27.16 22.59
C SER A 82 22.77 25.79 23.21
N ASP A 83 23.79 25.24 23.88
CA ASP A 83 23.72 23.97 24.63
C ASP A 83 23.70 22.71 23.76
N GLN A 84 24.28 21.63 24.29
CA GLN A 84 24.41 20.36 23.56
C GLN A 84 23.08 19.61 23.51
N LEU A 85 22.86 18.88 22.42
CA LEU A 85 21.75 17.98 22.20
C LEU A 85 21.70 16.98 23.35
N THR A 86 20.57 16.93 24.05
CA THR A 86 20.38 16.09 25.22
C THR A 86 19.09 15.28 25.10
N ARG A 87 19.17 13.96 25.28
CA ARG A 87 17.97 13.10 25.39
C ARG A 87 17.26 13.39 26.70
N LEU A 88 15.97 13.66 26.64
CA LEU A 88 15.14 13.89 27.83
C LEU A 88 14.68 12.54 28.39
N SER A 89 14.79 12.36 29.71
CA SER A 89 14.27 11.18 30.41
C SER A 89 12.78 11.27 30.72
N GLN A 90 12.22 12.47 30.71
CA GLN A 90 10.81 12.72 30.99
C GLN A 90 9.96 12.59 29.73
N ASN A 91 8.80 11.94 29.86
CA ASN A 91 7.78 12.01 28.82
C ASN A 91 7.02 13.35 28.91
N LEU A 92 7.09 14.12 27.83
CA LEU A 92 6.43 15.42 27.70
C LEU A 92 4.91 15.34 27.43
N LYS A 93 4.38 14.15 27.15
CA LYS A 93 2.96 13.84 26.87
C LYS A 93 2.40 14.69 25.72
N ILE A 94 3.21 14.85 24.68
CA ILE A 94 2.85 15.64 23.48
C ILE A 94 2.10 14.75 22.46
N PHE A 95 2.36 13.44 22.45
CA PHE A 95 1.68 12.51 21.54
C PHE A 95 0.37 12.01 22.12
N LYS A 96 -0.61 11.76 21.25
CA LYS A 96 -1.83 11.03 21.60
C LYS A 96 -1.46 9.58 21.90
N SER A 97 -1.95 9.07 23.02
CA SER A 97 -1.90 7.63 23.28
C SER A 97 -2.97 6.92 22.44
N THR A 98 -2.55 5.97 21.62
CA THR A 98 -3.46 5.10 20.86
C THR A 98 -3.95 3.94 21.73
N GLU A 99 -5.07 3.32 21.35
CA GLU A 99 -5.51 2.06 21.99
C GLU A 99 -4.45 0.96 21.83
N ASN A 100 -3.71 0.97 20.72
CA ASN A 100 -2.61 0.03 20.48
C ASN A 100 -1.45 0.24 21.46
N ASP A 101 -1.08 1.49 21.78
CA ASP A 101 -0.03 1.80 22.78
C ASP A 101 -0.41 1.27 24.18
N LYS A 102 -1.69 1.41 24.53
CA LYS A 102 -2.26 0.90 25.80
C LYS A 102 -2.28 -0.63 25.83
N LEU A 103 -2.65 -1.25 24.71
CA LEU A 103 -2.67 -2.69 24.55
C LEU A 103 -1.26 -3.28 24.65
N ASN A 104 -0.24 -2.64 24.08
CA ASN A 104 1.14 -3.12 24.12
C ASN A 104 1.91 -2.72 25.40
N GLY A 105 1.32 -1.90 26.27
CA GLY A 105 1.96 -1.47 27.52
C GLY A 105 3.08 -0.43 27.31
N ILE A 106 3.11 0.21 26.14
CA ILE A 106 4.05 1.29 25.77
C ILE A 106 3.38 2.67 25.85
N GLU A 107 2.22 2.75 26.50
CA GLU A 107 1.56 4.02 26.79
C GLU A 107 2.58 4.94 27.50
N ASN A 108 2.88 6.07 26.85
CA ASN A 108 3.85 7.05 27.31
C ASN A 108 5.34 6.71 27.09
N ASP A 109 5.70 5.94 26.05
CA ASP A 109 7.10 5.66 25.70
C ASP A 109 7.54 6.36 24.41
N PHE A 110 7.61 7.70 24.47
CA PHE A 110 8.01 8.52 23.34
C PHE A 110 9.38 9.15 23.56
N VAL A 111 10.13 9.34 22.49
CA VAL A 111 11.50 9.81 22.56
C VAL A 111 11.54 11.32 22.31
N TYR A 112 12.18 12.04 23.22
CA TYR A 112 12.35 13.50 23.12
C TYR A 112 13.81 13.88 23.29
N TYR A 113 14.26 14.82 22.46
CA TYR A 113 15.55 15.48 22.61
C TYR A 113 15.36 16.98 22.77
N GLN A 114 16.14 17.60 23.64
CA GLN A 114 16.34 19.03 23.64
C GLN A 114 17.54 19.36 22.77
N ALA A 115 17.30 20.04 21.64
CA ALA A 115 18.30 20.46 20.68
C ALA A 115 18.75 21.91 20.96
N GLY A 116 19.04 22.19 22.23
CA GLY A 116 19.47 23.50 22.68
C GLY A 116 18.35 24.53 22.86
N GLN A 117 18.73 25.73 23.31
CA GLN A 117 17.85 26.88 23.45
C GLN A 117 18.03 27.84 22.27
N LEU A 118 16.94 28.30 21.66
CA LEU A 118 16.98 29.20 20.51
C LEU A 118 17.59 30.55 20.89
N SER A 119 18.66 30.95 20.20
CA SER A 119 19.46 32.14 20.54
C SER A 119 18.96 33.44 19.89
N GLN A 120 18.08 33.33 18.88
CA GLN A 120 17.59 34.45 18.07
C GLN A 120 16.19 34.14 17.49
N GLY A 121 15.59 35.12 16.81
CA GLY A 121 14.24 35.02 16.24
C GLY A 121 13.12 35.26 17.25
N GLU A 122 11.87 35.12 16.81
CA GLU A 122 10.68 35.33 17.66
C GLU A 122 10.57 34.35 18.83
N LEU A 123 11.18 33.17 18.68
CA LEU A 123 11.22 32.11 19.69
C LEU A 123 12.53 32.12 20.47
N LYS A 124 13.22 33.27 20.55
CA LYS A 124 14.38 33.42 21.42
C LYS A 124 14.06 32.98 22.85
N ASP A 125 15.00 32.25 23.44
CA ASP A 125 14.94 31.66 24.77
C ASP A 125 13.93 30.49 24.91
N TYR A 126 13.35 29.98 23.81
CA TYR A 126 12.59 28.72 23.84
C TYR A 126 13.55 27.53 23.70
N SER A 127 13.28 26.45 24.43
CA SER A 127 13.92 25.15 24.22
C SER A 127 13.40 24.52 22.94
N ARG A 128 14.30 24.14 22.03
CA ARG A 128 13.96 23.39 20.81
C ARG A 128 13.86 21.91 21.15
N ILE A 129 12.71 21.30 20.85
CA ILE A 129 12.41 19.91 21.14
C ILE A 129 12.29 19.13 19.83
N ILE A 130 12.98 18.00 19.75
CA ILE A 130 12.77 17.00 18.71
C ILE A 130 11.95 15.87 19.34
N ALA A 131 10.71 15.70 18.90
CA ALA A 131 9.81 14.66 19.38
C ALA A 131 9.72 13.55 18.33
N ILE A 132 9.98 12.31 18.75
CA ILE A 132 10.00 11.14 17.87
C ILE A 132 8.94 10.16 18.34
N LYS A 133 8.05 9.80 17.43
CA LYS A 133 7.15 8.66 17.56
C LYS A 133 7.71 7.52 16.72
N SER A 134 8.01 6.40 17.37
CA SER A 134 8.39 5.16 16.70
C SER A 134 7.32 4.74 15.69
N ALA A 135 7.72 4.01 14.66
CA ALA A 135 6.79 3.51 13.66
C ALA A 135 5.75 2.55 14.26
N ASP A 136 4.48 2.73 13.88
CA ASP A 136 3.42 1.76 14.16
C ASP A 136 3.40 0.75 13.01
N GLY A 137 4.06 -0.40 13.21
CA GLY A 137 4.19 -1.42 12.17
C GLY A 137 5.14 -0.96 11.06
N PRO A 138 4.83 -1.17 9.77
CA PRO A 138 5.75 -0.86 8.73
C PRO A 138 5.82 0.65 8.39
N SER A 139 5.33 1.60 9.18
CA SER A 139 5.52 3.01 8.80
C SER A 139 6.98 3.47 9.00
N GLN A 140 7.36 4.63 8.46
CA GLN A 140 8.56 5.33 8.91
C GLN A 140 8.27 6.00 10.27
N PRO A 141 9.27 6.19 11.13
CA PRO A 141 9.09 6.95 12.38
C PRO A 141 8.72 8.39 12.07
N GLN A 142 7.87 8.98 12.91
CA GLN A 142 7.45 10.37 12.76
C GLN A 142 8.30 11.27 13.66
N VAL A 143 8.91 12.30 13.07
CA VAL A 143 9.76 13.27 13.79
C VAL A 143 9.17 14.66 13.66
N PHE A 144 8.94 15.32 14.81
CA PHE A 144 8.38 16.66 14.89
C PHE A 144 9.36 17.60 15.60
N VAL A 145 9.40 18.85 15.15
CA VAL A 145 10.19 19.91 15.78
C VAL A 145 9.23 20.86 16.51
N LEU A 146 9.47 21.06 17.80
CA LEU A 146 8.67 21.92 18.66
C LEU A 146 9.54 22.93 19.41
N ALA A 147 8.91 23.97 19.94
CA ALA A 147 9.55 24.94 20.82
C ALA A 147 8.69 25.19 22.06
N THR A 148 9.31 25.23 23.24
CA THR A 148 8.60 25.47 24.52
C THR A 148 9.44 26.29 25.51
N LYS A 149 8.77 26.97 26.43
CA LYS A 149 9.38 27.64 27.61
C LYS A 149 9.03 26.96 28.92
N ASP A 150 7.90 26.25 28.97
CA ASP A 150 7.30 25.73 30.20
C ASP A 150 7.13 24.20 30.18
N TYR A 151 7.44 23.55 29.06
CA TYR A 151 7.23 22.11 28.82
C TYR A 151 5.77 21.68 29.04
N GLN A 152 4.82 22.61 28.85
CA GLN A 152 3.39 22.35 28.90
C GLN A 152 2.71 22.79 27.60
N ASN A 153 3.16 23.89 27.02
CA ASN A 153 2.65 24.50 25.81
C ASN A 153 3.75 24.55 24.76
N TYR A 154 3.38 24.23 23.51
CA TYR A 154 4.35 24.05 22.44
C TYR A 154 3.93 24.84 21.19
N PHE A 155 4.91 25.47 20.55
CA PHE A 155 4.79 25.81 19.12
C PHE A 155 5.24 24.60 18.30
N LEU A 156 4.51 24.31 17.22
CA LEU A 156 4.86 23.26 16.26
C LEU A 156 5.48 23.90 15.01
N ASP A 157 6.63 23.39 14.57
CA ASP A 157 7.20 23.73 13.27
C ASP A 157 6.41 23.04 12.14
N ASP A 158 5.74 23.82 11.30
CA ASP A 158 4.93 23.34 10.18
C ASP A 158 5.31 24.07 8.86
N PRO A 159 6.55 23.91 8.37
CA PRO A 159 7.07 24.64 7.22
C PRO A 159 6.32 24.34 5.91
N ASP A 160 5.67 23.17 5.82
CA ASP A 160 4.91 22.74 4.64
C ASP A 160 3.39 22.97 4.80
N GLY A 161 2.93 23.56 5.92
CA GLY A 161 1.52 23.85 6.19
C GLY A 161 0.61 22.63 6.28
N LYS A 162 1.15 21.47 6.69
CA LYS A 162 0.45 20.18 6.70
C LYS A 162 -0.77 20.18 7.60
N THR A 163 -0.72 20.91 8.72
CA THR A 163 -1.85 21.01 9.66
C THR A 163 -3.10 21.64 9.05
N THR A 164 -2.92 22.48 8.02
CA THR A 164 -4.01 23.17 7.31
C THR A 164 -4.38 22.44 6.02
N LYS A 165 -3.41 21.81 5.36
CA LYS A 165 -3.57 21.15 4.07
C LYS A 165 -4.35 19.84 4.13
N TYR A 166 -4.23 19.09 5.23
CA TYR A 166 -4.84 17.77 5.39
C TYR A 166 -5.89 17.77 6.52
N PRO A 167 -6.93 16.91 6.44
CA PRO A 167 -7.84 16.65 7.56
C PRO A 167 -7.09 16.17 8.82
N GLU A 168 -7.63 16.42 10.02
CA GLU A 168 -6.92 16.07 11.27
C GLU A 168 -6.73 14.57 11.50
N ASP A 169 -7.59 13.75 10.92
CA ASP A 169 -7.53 12.29 10.94
C ASP A 169 -6.60 11.71 9.86
N ASP A 170 -6.15 12.51 8.90
CA ASP A 170 -5.18 12.10 7.87
C ASP A 170 -3.80 11.88 8.50
N TRP A 171 -3.14 10.77 8.16
CA TRP A 171 -1.84 10.39 8.68
C TRP A 171 -0.72 11.41 8.37
N GLN A 172 -0.90 12.27 7.36
CA GLN A 172 0.03 13.35 7.01
C GLN A 172 -0.18 14.61 7.87
N ASN A 173 -1.35 14.76 8.52
CA ASN A 173 -1.59 15.87 9.43
C ASN A 173 -0.87 15.60 10.76
N PRO A 174 0.00 16.50 11.25
CA PRO A 174 0.66 16.33 12.54
C PRO A 174 -0.29 16.06 13.72
N TYR A 175 -1.52 16.57 13.68
CA TYR A 175 -2.54 16.33 14.71
C TYR A 175 -3.10 14.92 14.73
N ASN A 176 -2.84 14.09 13.72
CA ASN A 176 -3.13 12.66 13.80
C ASN A 176 -2.29 12.00 14.93
N ALA A 177 -1.04 12.42 15.10
CA ALA A 177 -0.13 11.90 16.12
C ALA A 177 -0.01 12.78 17.37
N LEU A 178 0.00 14.09 17.22
CA LEU A 178 0.20 15.05 18.32
C LEU A 178 -1.14 15.40 19.00
N ASP A 179 -1.13 15.55 20.33
CA ASP A 179 -2.25 16.13 21.07
C ASP A 179 -2.34 17.63 20.75
N LYS A 180 -3.31 17.99 19.92
CA LYS A 180 -3.56 19.37 19.50
C LYS A 180 -3.73 20.33 20.69
N ASN A 181 -4.22 19.86 21.84
CA ASN A 181 -4.41 20.72 23.03
C ASN A 181 -3.08 21.18 23.65
N LYS A 182 -1.98 20.51 23.35
CA LYS A 182 -0.63 20.90 23.76
C LYS A 182 0.02 21.90 22.80
N ILE A 183 -0.54 22.07 21.60
CA ILE A 183 0.01 22.93 20.55
C ILE A 183 -0.68 24.29 20.60
N THR A 184 0.06 25.33 21.00
CA THR A 184 -0.44 26.71 21.08
C THR A 184 -0.69 27.29 19.69
N ALA A 185 0.24 27.09 18.77
CA ALA A 185 0.13 27.49 17.37
C ALA A 185 1.18 26.78 16.50
N THR A 186 0.97 26.80 15.20
CA THR A 186 1.99 26.44 14.21
C THR A 186 2.81 27.66 13.80
N LYS A 187 4.10 27.44 13.54
CA LYS A 187 5.06 28.45 13.05
C LYS A 187 6.03 27.79 12.08
N ILE A 188 6.85 28.60 11.41
CA ILE A 188 8.02 28.13 10.66
C ILE A 188 9.24 28.57 11.46
N PHE A 189 10.05 27.61 11.91
CA PHE A 189 11.22 27.91 12.74
C PHE A 189 12.43 28.27 11.90
N ASP A 190 13.26 29.16 12.42
CA ASP A 190 14.61 29.36 11.90
C ASP A 190 15.43 28.07 12.09
N THR A 191 16.20 27.68 11.08
CA THR A 191 17.03 26.47 11.12
C THR A 191 18.41 26.72 10.53
N ASP A 192 19.45 26.18 11.17
CA ASP A 192 20.81 26.14 10.65
C ASP A 192 21.06 24.87 9.84
N LEU A 193 20.10 23.94 9.83
CA LEU A 193 20.07 22.77 8.97
C LEU A 193 18.97 22.98 7.93
N PRO A 194 19.20 23.82 6.89
CA PRO A 194 18.18 24.13 5.90
C PRO A 194 17.91 22.93 4.97
N LYS A 195 16.78 22.98 4.27
CA LYS A 195 16.38 21.96 3.29
C LYS A 195 17.40 21.77 2.16
N GLU A 196 18.10 22.84 1.79
CA GLU A 196 19.14 22.86 0.76
C GLU A 196 20.40 23.57 1.26
N ILE A 197 21.56 22.95 1.05
CA ILE A 197 22.88 23.54 1.31
C ILE A 197 23.70 23.54 0.02
N ASN A 198 23.89 24.69 -0.60
CA ASN A 198 24.76 24.83 -1.77
C ASN A 198 26.24 24.82 -1.34
N LEU A 199 26.99 23.81 -1.80
CA LEU A 199 28.42 23.69 -1.50
C LEU A 199 29.25 24.47 -2.52
N ASN A 200 28.91 24.34 -3.81
CA ASN A 200 29.49 25.10 -4.92
C ASN A 200 28.56 25.04 -6.15
N GLN A 201 29.02 25.51 -7.30
CA GLN A 201 28.25 25.52 -8.56
C GLN A 201 27.84 24.13 -9.07
N ASN A 202 28.54 23.06 -8.66
CA ASN A 202 28.33 21.70 -9.14
C ASN A 202 27.61 20.82 -8.11
N PHE A 203 27.73 21.13 -6.82
CA PHE A 203 27.28 20.25 -5.74
C PHE A 203 26.45 20.99 -4.70
N SER A 204 25.37 20.33 -4.29
CA SER A 204 24.45 20.75 -3.24
C SER A 204 24.05 19.56 -2.40
N LEU A 205 23.69 19.84 -1.15
CA LEU A 205 23.09 18.88 -0.24
C LEU A 205 21.60 19.14 -0.15
N TYR A 206 20.78 18.09 -0.26
CA TYR A 206 19.33 18.17 -0.07
C TYR A 206 18.90 17.32 1.12
N SER A 207 18.15 17.91 2.05
CA SER A 207 17.79 17.28 3.33
C SER A 207 16.88 16.06 3.11
N GLU A 208 17.20 14.94 3.78
CA GLU A 208 16.36 13.75 3.87
C GLU A 208 15.57 13.68 5.19
N GLY A 209 15.87 14.55 6.15
CA GLY A 209 15.30 14.54 7.49
C GLY A 209 16.28 14.06 8.57
N PHE A 210 15.77 13.95 9.79
CA PHE A 210 16.56 13.54 10.94
C PHE A 210 16.90 12.05 10.84
N PRO A 211 18.19 11.66 10.83
CA PRO A 211 18.56 10.26 10.80
C PRO A 211 18.25 9.61 12.14
N THR A 212 17.59 8.45 12.09
CA THR A 212 17.24 7.67 13.26
C THR A 212 17.86 6.27 13.22
N GLU A 213 18.02 5.67 14.38
CA GLU A 213 18.44 4.29 14.56
C GLU A 213 17.47 3.55 15.50
N SER A 214 17.26 2.26 15.23
CA SER A 214 16.47 1.40 16.11
C SER A 214 17.37 0.81 17.19
N VAL A 215 17.05 1.06 18.44
CA VAL A 215 17.82 0.59 19.59
C VAL A 215 16.97 -0.36 20.43
N GLU A 216 17.50 -1.55 20.66
CA GLU A 216 16.84 -2.54 21.50
C GLU A 216 16.70 -2.02 22.94
N THR A 217 15.49 -2.06 23.49
CA THR A 217 15.25 -1.70 24.88
C THR A 217 15.27 -2.95 25.76
N SER A 218 15.39 -2.79 27.07
CA SER A 218 15.19 -3.89 28.02
C SER A 218 13.71 -4.23 28.25
N LYS A 219 12.79 -3.53 27.58
CA LYS A 219 11.34 -3.70 27.76
C LYS A 219 10.86 -4.81 26.83
N ILE A 220 9.90 -5.56 27.33
CA ILE A 220 9.24 -6.65 26.60
C ILE A 220 7.76 -6.33 26.57
N ASP A 221 7.14 -6.41 25.39
CA ASP A 221 5.70 -6.21 25.25
C ASP A 221 4.90 -7.35 25.91
N LYS A 222 3.57 -7.23 25.95
CA LYS A 222 2.70 -8.26 26.57
C LYS A 222 2.74 -9.62 25.85
N ASN A 223 3.33 -9.68 24.66
CA ASN A 223 3.46 -10.88 23.84
C ASN A 223 4.87 -11.51 23.92
N GLY A 224 5.78 -10.95 24.71
CA GLY A 224 7.14 -11.49 24.88
C GLY A 224 8.16 -10.95 23.88
N ASN A 225 7.84 -9.95 23.06
CA ASN A 225 8.79 -9.36 22.09
C ASN A 225 9.58 -8.21 22.73
N THR A 226 10.87 -8.11 22.39
CA THR A 226 11.66 -6.96 22.78
C THR A 226 11.16 -5.69 22.08
N ILE A 227 10.93 -4.64 22.86
CA ILE A 227 10.53 -3.33 22.34
C ILE A 227 11.78 -2.59 21.86
N TYR A 228 11.70 -1.94 20.71
CA TYR A 228 12.78 -1.12 20.16
C TYR A 228 12.39 0.36 20.22
N ASP A 229 13.32 1.19 20.69
CA ASP A 229 13.20 2.65 20.61
C ASP A 229 13.72 3.13 19.27
N THR A 230 13.05 4.11 18.67
CA THR A 230 13.63 4.89 17.58
C THR A 230 14.35 6.11 18.16
N LEU A 231 15.69 6.13 18.09
CA LEU A 231 16.52 7.21 18.61
C LEU A 231 17.10 8.06 17.47
N LEU A 232 17.48 9.30 17.75
CA LEU A 232 18.32 10.07 16.82
C LEU A 232 19.68 9.39 16.73
N LEU A 233 20.19 9.22 15.51
CA LEU A 233 21.53 8.72 15.27
C LEU A 233 22.53 9.76 15.78
N THR A 234 23.21 9.50 16.90
CA THR A 234 24.20 10.45 17.49
C THR A 234 25.63 9.89 17.56
N GLY A 235 25.82 8.59 17.31
CA GLY A 235 27.11 7.91 17.37
C GLY A 235 27.88 7.97 16.04
N PHE A 236 28.75 8.96 15.86
CA PHE A 236 29.48 9.16 14.59
C PHE A 236 30.95 8.70 14.61
N SER A 237 31.43 8.09 15.70
CA SER A 237 32.86 7.76 15.86
C SER A 237 33.39 6.78 14.82
N SER A 238 32.53 5.94 14.24
CA SER A 238 32.86 5.00 13.16
C SER A 238 32.74 5.60 11.76
N TYR A 239 32.20 6.81 11.63
CA TYR A 239 31.94 7.44 10.34
C TYR A 239 33.14 8.26 9.88
N GLN A 240 33.43 8.23 8.59
CA GLN A 240 34.48 9.06 8.01
C GLN A 240 34.04 10.53 8.01
N THR A 241 34.82 11.40 8.66
CA THR A 241 34.60 12.86 8.61
C THR A 241 35.05 13.43 7.27
N LEU A 242 34.26 14.37 6.73
CA LEU A 242 34.53 15.13 5.51
C LEU A 242 34.88 16.58 5.87
N THR A 243 35.67 17.23 5.02
CA THR A 243 35.98 18.66 5.18
C THR A 243 34.71 19.49 5.00
N SER A 244 34.31 20.21 6.05
CA SER A 244 33.16 21.11 6.01
C SER A 244 33.57 22.52 5.56
N PRO A 245 32.88 23.14 4.57
CA PRO A 245 33.06 24.55 4.26
C PRO A 245 32.41 25.47 5.30
N PHE A 246 31.64 24.93 6.25
CA PHE A 246 30.97 25.67 7.31
C PHE A 246 31.64 25.37 8.66
N LYS A 247 32.12 26.42 9.35
CA LYS A 247 32.83 26.28 10.63
C LYS A 247 31.98 25.68 11.76
N ASN A 248 30.66 25.85 11.69
CA ASN A 248 29.70 25.39 12.68
C ASN A 248 29.16 23.98 12.40
N PHE A 249 29.56 23.34 11.29
CA PHE A 249 29.11 21.98 10.95
C PHE A 249 30.26 20.99 10.91
N THR A 250 29.97 19.78 11.34
CA THR A 250 30.77 18.59 11.02
C THR A 250 29.99 17.73 10.04
N ILE A 251 30.65 17.27 8.98
CA ILE A 251 30.03 16.45 7.93
C ILE A 251 30.64 15.06 7.99
N TYR A 252 29.81 14.03 7.99
CA TYR A 252 30.22 12.62 7.99
C TYR A 252 29.72 11.94 6.72
N PHE A 253 30.55 11.10 6.10
CA PHE A 253 30.14 10.24 5.00
C PHE A 253 29.26 9.10 5.52
N LYS A 254 28.09 8.89 4.91
CA LYS A 254 27.20 7.77 5.20
C LYS A 254 27.22 6.79 4.02
N PRO A 255 27.65 5.52 4.21
CA PRO A 255 27.60 4.50 3.18
C PRO A 255 26.18 4.33 2.63
N TYR A 256 26.09 4.04 1.33
CA TYR A 256 24.81 3.85 0.66
C TYR A 256 24.16 2.54 1.14
N GLU A 257 22.98 2.67 1.74
CA GLU A 257 22.12 1.55 2.12
C GLU A 257 20.87 1.59 1.23
N THR A 258 20.65 0.51 0.47
CA THR A 258 19.39 0.32 -0.26
C THR A 258 18.34 -0.21 0.69
N ASP A 259 17.45 0.65 1.17
CA ASP A 259 16.24 0.21 1.85
C ASP A 259 15.19 -0.17 0.78
N THR A 260 15.26 -1.43 0.34
CA THR A 260 14.32 -2.02 -0.64
C THR A 260 13.10 -2.64 0.02
N ALA A 261 13.09 -2.78 1.35
CA ALA A 261 12.03 -3.47 2.08
C ALA A 261 10.67 -2.75 1.95
N TYR A 262 10.71 -1.42 1.78
CA TYR A 262 9.52 -0.58 1.74
C TYR A 262 8.93 -0.34 0.37
N PHE A 263 9.74 -0.42 -0.67
CA PHE A 263 9.34 0.08 -1.99
C PHE A 263 8.11 -0.63 -2.54
N ASN A 264 7.95 -1.92 -2.24
CA ASN A 264 6.84 -2.72 -2.76
C ASN A 264 5.50 -2.42 -2.07
N GLU A 265 5.53 -1.96 -0.82
CA GLU A 265 4.36 -1.65 0.02
C GLU A 265 3.81 -0.23 -0.23
N LEU A 266 4.57 0.62 -0.91
CA LEU A 266 4.16 1.98 -1.28
C LEU A 266 3.05 1.98 -2.36
N THR A 267 2.15 2.95 -2.27
CA THR A 267 1.21 3.27 -3.35
C THR A 267 1.98 3.69 -4.62
N GLN A 268 1.34 3.63 -5.78
CA GLN A 268 2.01 4.01 -7.03
C GLN A 268 2.50 5.48 -7.02
N ALA A 269 1.74 6.40 -6.42
CA ALA A 269 2.15 7.78 -6.27
C ALA A 269 3.34 7.96 -5.32
N GLU A 270 3.40 7.18 -4.24
CA GLU A 270 4.55 7.16 -3.34
C GLU A 270 5.77 6.51 -4.00
N LYS A 271 5.59 5.44 -4.77
CA LYS A 271 6.64 4.82 -5.61
C LYS A 271 7.21 5.84 -6.59
N GLU A 272 6.36 6.62 -7.25
CA GLU A 272 6.79 7.70 -8.15
C GLU A 272 7.55 8.80 -7.42
N LYS A 273 7.11 9.22 -6.22
CA LYS A 273 7.84 10.18 -5.39
C LYS A 273 9.20 9.63 -4.94
N VAL A 274 9.27 8.35 -4.57
CA VAL A 274 10.53 7.67 -4.21
C VAL A 274 11.43 7.51 -5.42
N GLN A 275 10.89 7.17 -6.60
CA GLN A 275 11.64 7.09 -7.86
C GLN A 275 12.14 8.46 -8.33
N LEU A 276 11.33 9.52 -8.20
CA LEU A 276 11.76 10.90 -8.45
C LEU A 276 12.88 11.32 -7.50
N LYS A 277 12.76 10.98 -6.21
CA LYS A 277 13.83 11.20 -5.23
C LYS A 277 15.07 10.39 -5.61
N GLN A 278 14.94 9.12 -5.98
CA GLN A 278 16.05 8.27 -6.45
C GLN A 278 16.73 8.84 -7.69
N GLN A 279 15.95 9.31 -8.65
CA GLN A 279 16.42 9.82 -9.93
C GLN A 279 17.20 11.13 -9.79
N TYR A 280 16.72 12.04 -8.93
CA TYR A 280 17.25 13.40 -8.86
C TYR A 280 18.03 13.69 -7.57
N LEU A 281 17.60 13.14 -6.44
CA LEU A 281 18.12 13.53 -5.14
C LEU A 281 19.00 12.48 -4.47
N LEU A 282 18.66 11.19 -4.50
CA LEU A 282 19.31 10.21 -3.62
C LEU A 282 20.79 9.97 -3.92
N GLY A 283 21.28 10.32 -5.11
CA GLY A 283 22.70 10.23 -5.48
C GLY A 283 23.31 8.84 -5.19
N GLU A 284 24.63 8.74 -5.35
CA GLU A 284 25.40 7.56 -4.89
C GLU A 284 26.01 7.79 -3.50
N THR A 285 25.84 8.99 -2.92
CA THR A 285 26.52 9.43 -1.70
C THR A 285 25.58 10.18 -0.78
N LYS A 286 25.43 9.67 0.44
CA LYS A 286 24.73 10.33 1.54
C LYS A 286 25.74 10.89 2.53
N VAL A 287 25.37 12.00 3.17
CA VAL A 287 26.17 12.59 4.25
C VAL A 287 25.28 12.90 5.45
N ILE A 288 25.87 12.91 6.63
CA ILE A 288 25.24 13.38 7.85
C ILE A 288 25.90 14.70 8.22
N VAL A 289 25.12 15.77 8.28
CA VAL A 289 25.57 17.09 8.73
C VAL A 289 25.13 17.24 10.18
N VAL A 290 26.09 17.52 11.05
CA VAL A 290 25.87 17.73 12.48
C VAL A 290 26.17 19.19 12.80
N ASN A 291 25.20 19.90 13.36
CA ASN A 291 25.39 21.29 13.75
C ASN A 291 26.17 21.42 15.08
N SER A 292 26.41 22.66 15.53
CA SER A 292 27.24 22.94 16.71
C SER A 292 26.65 22.46 18.03
N VAL A 293 25.33 22.20 18.08
CA VAL A 293 24.67 21.61 19.24
C VAL A 293 24.65 20.08 19.18
N GLY A 294 25.20 19.47 18.13
CA GLY A 294 25.20 18.02 17.96
C GLY A 294 23.92 17.46 17.32
N LEU A 295 23.01 18.31 16.83
CA LEU A 295 21.80 17.88 16.12
C LEU A 295 22.16 17.40 14.70
N PRO A 296 21.85 16.15 14.33
CA PRO A 296 22.18 15.61 13.02
C PRO A 296 21.04 15.77 12.03
N MET A 297 21.39 15.88 10.75
CA MET A 297 20.46 15.86 9.63
C MET A 297 21.10 15.07 8.48
N ALA A 298 20.35 14.15 7.90
CA ALA A 298 20.80 13.41 6.74
C ALA A 298 20.58 14.26 5.48
N TYR A 299 21.55 14.24 4.57
CA TYR A 299 21.48 14.90 3.28
C TYR A 299 21.92 13.96 2.18
N SER A 300 21.25 14.06 1.03
CA SER A 300 21.74 13.49 -0.23
C SER A 300 22.68 14.46 -0.92
N LEU A 301 23.83 13.99 -1.40
CA LEU A 301 24.71 14.78 -2.27
C LEU A 301 24.16 14.75 -3.71
N THR A 302 23.83 15.91 -4.24
CA THR A 302 23.27 16.08 -5.59
C THR A 302 23.77 17.39 -6.22
N THR A 303 23.13 17.85 -7.28
CA THR A 303 23.47 19.10 -7.99
C THR A 303 22.34 20.14 -7.84
N PRO A 304 22.63 21.45 -7.92
CA PRO A 304 21.59 22.48 -7.92
C PRO A 304 20.53 22.25 -9.01
N GLY A 305 20.96 21.81 -10.20
CA GLY A 305 20.07 21.50 -11.32
C GLY A 305 19.13 20.33 -11.02
N ASN A 306 19.62 19.28 -10.36
CA ASN A 306 18.79 18.16 -9.93
C ASN A 306 17.79 18.55 -8.83
N ILE A 307 18.18 19.39 -7.88
CA ILE A 307 17.26 19.90 -6.86
C ILE A 307 16.15 20.70 -7.51
N LYS A 308 16.50 21.59 -8.45
CA LYS A 308 15.53 22.34 -9.24
C LYS A 308 14.60 21.40 -10.00
N ASN A 309 15.14 20.43 -10.73
CA ASN A 309 14.35 19.44 -11.47
C ASN A 309 13.42 18.64 -10.55
N TYR A 310 13.92 18.22 -9.39
CA TYR A 310 13.12 17.51 -8.40
C TYR A 310 11.98 18.39 -7.88
N ASN A 311 12.26 19.63 -7.46
CA ASN A 311 11.24 20.53 -6.95
C ASN A 311 10.21 20.91 -8.03
N ASP A 312 10.65 21.15 -9.26
CA ASP A 312 9.78 21.44 -10.40
C ASP A 312 8.85 20.24 -10.69
N ARG A 313 9.40 19.01 -10.68
CA ARG A 313 8.64 17.78 -10.89
C ARG A 313 7.74 17.44 -9.71
N LEU A 314 8.18 17.72 -8.49
CA LEU A 314 7.40 17.54 -7.27
C LEU A 314 6.22 18.51 -7.24
N ALA A 315 6.41 19.77 -7.63
CA ALA A 315 5.34 20.75 -7.77
C ALA A 315 4.33 20.40 -8.88
N GLN A 316 4.78 19.65 -9.90
CA GLN A 316 3.94 19.07 -10.95
C GLN A 316 3.30 17.74 -10.53
N SER A 317 3.78 17.11 -9.45
CA SER A 317 3.22 15.88 -8.89
C SER A 317 2.00 16.26 -8.06
N PRO A 318 0.80 15.76 -8.37
CA PRO A 318 -0.39 16.14 -7.63
C PRO A 318 -0.32 15.68 -6.17
N ASP A 319 -0.85 16.50 -5.26
CA ASP A 319 -1.10 16.14 -3.85
C ASP A 319 -2.21 15.09 -3.67
N TYR A 320 -2.70 14.52 -4.76
CA TYR A 320 -3.79 13.55 -4.75
C TYR A 320 -3.29 12.21 -4.18
N VAL A 321 -3.84 11.86 -3.02
CA VAL A 321 -3.67 10.57 -2.36
C VAL A 321 -4.33 9.42 -3.14
N TYR A 322 -5.18 9.71 -4.15
CA TYR A 322 -5.79 8.72 -5.03
C TYR A 322 -5.93 9.24 -6.47
N PRO A 323 -5.76 8.41 -7.52
CA PRO A 323 -6.14 8.79 -8.88
C PRO A 323 -7.62 9.22 -8.92
N PRO A 324 -8.00 10.22 -9.73
CA PRO A 324 -9.39 10.63 -9.83
C PRO A 324 -10.23 9.46 -10.34
N ASN A 325 -11.33 9.16 -9.65
CA ASN A 325 -12.37 8.29 -10.21
C ASN A 325 -13.04 9.06 -11.35
N MET A 326 -12.64 8.76 -12.58
CA MET A 326 -13.18 9.37 -13.79
C MET A 326 -14.16 8.44 -14.52
N GLY A 327 -14.76 7.49 -13.81
CA GLY A 327 -15.84 6.67 -14.33
C GLY A 327 -16.99 7.49 -14.89
N PHE A 328 -17.55 7.10 -16.04
CA PHE A 328 -18.65 7.79 -16.68
C PHE A 328 -19.53 6.91 -17.56
N THR A 329 -20.79 7.32 -17.70
CA THR A 329 -21.71 6.82 -18.72
C THR A 329 -21.43 7.48 -20.06
N SER A 330 -21.44 6.73 -21.16
CA SER A 330 -21.14 7.25 -22.51
C SER A 330 -22.09 8.35 -22.98
N SER A 331 -23.25 8.51 -22.35
CA SER A 331 -24.14 9.67 -22.52
C SER A 331 -23.47 11.02 -22.24
N LYS A 332 -22.34 11.04 -21.52
CA LYS A 332 -21.52 12.25 -21.26
C LYS A 332 -20.51 12.55 -22.36
N ILE A 333 -20.32 11.64 -23.33
CA ILE A 333 -19.39 11.84 -24.45
C ILE A 333 -20.01 12.80 -25.46
N ILE A 334 -19.26 13.85 -25.79
CA ILE A 334 -19.55 14.74 -26.92
C ILE A 334 -18.60 14.35 -28.04
N SER A 335 -19.09 13.58 -29.02
CA SER A 335 -18.34 13.11 -30.20
C SER A 335 -18.86 13.77 -31.47
N GLN A 336 -17.96 14.09 -32.41
CA GLN A 336 -18.32 14.60 -33.75
C GLN A 336 -18.43 13.47 -34.78
N ASN A 337 -18.05 12.24 -34.41
CA ASN A 337 -17.98 11.08 -35.29
C ASN A 337 -19.05 10.05 -34.91
N ASN A 338 -19.55 9.28 -35.90
CA ASN A 338 -20.52 8.20 -35.72
C ASN A 338 -19.86 6.94 -35.14
N LEU A 339 -19.22 7.08 -33.97
CA LEU A 339 -18.49 6.01 -33.27
C LEU A 339 -19.43 5.28 -32.30
N GLN A 340 -19.22 3.97 -32.15
CA GLN A 340 -19.93 3.18 -31.15
C GLN A 340 -19.20 3.20 -29.81
N PHE A 341 -19.94 3.30 -28.73
CA PHE A 341 -19.41 3.29 -27.36
C PHE A 341 -20.17 2.28 -26.53
N TYR A 342 -19.48 1.71 -25.54
CA TYR A 342 -20.13 1.01 -24.45
C TYR A 342 -20.94 1.98 -23.57
N SER A 343 -21.84 1.46 -22.75
CA SER A 343 -22.73 2.25 -21.90
C SER A 343 -21.97 2.89 -20.76
N ASP A 344 -21.08 2.13 -20.12
CA ASP A 344 -20.30 2.54 -18.95
C ASP A 344 -18.79 2.38 -19.19
N TYR A 345 -18.02 3.36 -18.73
CA TYR A 345 -16.57 3.35 -18.71
C TYR A 345 -16.06 3.58 -17.30
N GLU A 346 -15.18 2.69 -16.83
CA GLU A 346 -14.66 2.68 -15.47
C GLU A 346 -13.16 2.31 -15.48
N THR A 347 -12.63 1.84 -14.35
CA THR A 347 -11.27 1.30 -14.28
C THR A 347 -11.03 0.15 -15.26
N VAL A 348 -9.88 0.17 -15.95
CA VAL A 348 -9.47 -0.87 -16.93
C VAL A 348 -9.19 -2.22 -16.26
N ILE A 349 -8.91 -2.23 -14.95
CA ILE A 349 -8.66 -3.44 -14.16
C ILE A 349 -9.56 -3.40 -12.90
N PRO A 350 -10.78 -3.93 -12.98
CA PRO A 350 -11.64 -4.00 -11.79
C PRO A 350 -11.03 -4.91 -10.73
N GLY A 351 -11.05 -4.45 -9.48
CA GLY A 351 -10.63 -5.26 -8.33
C GLY A 351 -11.63 -6.38 -8.02
N ALA A 352 -11.30 -7.22 -7.04
CA ALA A 352 -12.20 -8.24 -6.52
C ALA A 352 -13.56 -7.63 -6.10
N CYS A 353 -14.65 -8.38 -6.28
CA CYS A 353 -16.04 -7.96 -6.00
C CYS A 353 -16.62 -6.83 -6.87
N ALA A 354 -15.99 -6.49 -8.01
CA ALA A 354 -16.41 -5.36 -8.85
C ALA A 354 -16.47 -4.03 -8.08
N VAL A 355 -15.59 -3.86 -7.08
CA VAL A 355 -15.40 -2.59 -6.38
C VAL A 355 -14.75 -1.59 -7.33
N ILE A 356 -15.26 -0.37 -7.34
CA ILE A 356 -14.70 0.76 -8.10
C ILE A 356 -13.27 0.99 -7.64
N SER A 357 -12.29 0.73 -8.52
CA SER A 357 -10.90 1.15 -8.31
C SER A 357 -10.66 2.49 -8.99
N ASN A 358 -9.67 3.24 -8.52
CA ASN A 358 -9.30 4.52 -9.12
C ASN A 358 -8.88 4.32 -10.59
N SER A 359 -9.22 5.27 -11.48
CA SER A 359 -8.90 5.17 -12.91
C SER A 359 -7.38 5.07 -13.12
N SER A 360 -6.95 4.14 -13.98
CA SER A 360 -5.52 3.83 -14.17
C SER A 360 -4.81 4.94 -14.94
N VAL A 361 -3.74 5.48 -14.35
CA VAL A 361 -2.77 6.31 -15.09
C VAL A 361 -1.89 5.37 -15.91
N VAL A 362 -1.73 5.66 -17.19
CA VAL A 362 -0.93 4.85 -18.12
C VAL A 362 0.09 5.69 -18.85
N ASN A 363 1.21 5.06 -19.20
CA ASN A 363 2.20 5.67 -20.09
C ASN A 363 1.92 5.21 -21.52
N VAL A 364 1.17 6.02 -22.28
CA VAL A 364 0.83 5.79 -23.69
C VAL A 364 1.39 6.94 -24.52
N ASN A 365 1.90 6.64 -25.72
CA ASN A 365 2.46 7.64 -26.61
C ASN A 365 1.34 8.48 -27.24
N ASP A 366 1.46 9.81 -27.16
CA ASP A 366 0.51 10.75 -27.79
C ASP A 366 0.28 10.43 -29.28
N ASN A 367 1.30 9.91 -29.98
CA ASN A 367 1.19 9.55 -31.40
C ASN A 367 0.30 8.32 -31.66
N ASP A 368 0.11 7.45 -30.66
CA ASP A 368 -0.75 6.27 -30.78
C ASP A 368 -2.23 6.63 -30.59
N LEU A 369 -2.52 7.85 -30.13
CA LEU A 369 -3.86 8.31 -29.79
C LEU A 369 -4.43 9.26 -30.84
N GLU A 370 -5.73 9.14 -31.08
CA GLU A 370 -6.53 10.11 -31.83
C GLU A 370 -7.65 10.66 -30.97
N GLN A 371 -7.88 11.97 -31.08
CA GLN A 371 -8.99 12.62 -30.39
C GLN A 371 -10.30 12.25 -31.09
N ILE A 372 -11.27 11.79 -30.31
CA ILE A 372 -12.57 11.33 -30.79
C ILE A 372 -13.74 12.13 -30.25
N GLY A 373 -13.49 13.00 -29.26
CA GLY A 373 -14.54 13.85 -28.69
C GLY A 373 -14.06 14.57 -27.45
N SER A 374 -14.99 14.77 -26.53
CA SER A 374 -14.72 15.28 -25.19
C SER A 374 -15.67 14.67 -24.15
N VAL A 375 -15.23 14.64 -22.89
CA VAL A 375 -16.01 14.26 -21.72
C VAL A 375 -15.54 15.12 -20.54
N PHE A 376 -16.46 15.60 -19.70
CA PHE A 376 -16.11 16.51 -18.59
C PHE A 376 -15.32 17.77 -19.00
N ASN A 377 -15.57 18.30 -20.21
CA ASN A 377 -14.79 19.38 -20.83
C ASN A 377 -13.30 19.05 -21.07
N LEU A 378 -12.92 17.78 -20.99
CA LEU A 378 -11.59 17.29 -21.35
C LEU A 378 -11.63 16.61 -22.72
N PRO A 379 -10.59 16.77 -23.56
CA PRO A 379 -10.48 16.02 -24.80
C PRO A 379 -10.43 14.50 -24.54
N LEU A 380 -11.24 13.76 -25.28
CA LEU A 380 -11.37 12.30 -25.19
C LEU A 380 -10.66 11.66 -26.40
N TYR A 381 -9.90 10.62 -26.14
CA TYR A 381 -9.04 9.95 -27.10
C TYR A 381 -9.26 8.43 -27.10
N ARG A 382 -8.86 7.80 -28.21
CA ARG A 382 -8.71 6.34 -28.34
C ARG A 382 -7.40 6.00 -29.04
N LEU A 383 -7.00 4.73 -29.01
CA LEU A 383 -5.87 4.24 -29.80
C LEU A 383 -6.23 4.17 -31.29
N LYS A 384 -5.36 4.70 -32.15
CA LYS A 384 -5.48 4.67 -33.63
C LYS A 384 -5.36 3.26 -34.18
N ASN A 385 -4.40 2.50 -33.66
CA ASN A 385 -4.09 1.16 -34.14
C ASN A 385 -5.00 0.14 -33.44
N THR A 386 -5.93 -0.46 -34.18
CA THR A 386 -6.84 -1.50 -33.65
C THR A 386 -6.10 -2.78 -33.25
N SER A 387 -4.86 -2.98 -33.73
CA SER A 387 -3.97 -4.07 -33.35
C SER A 387 -3.01 -3.69 -32.20
N HIS A 388 -3.25 -2.57 -31.50
CA HIS A 388 -2.39 -2.15 -30.39
C HIS A 388 -2.41 -3.18 -29.24
N PRO A 389 -1.26 -3.54 -28.63
CA PRO A 389 -1.20 -4.58 -27.59
C PRO A 389 -2.13 -4.37 -26.39
N LEU A 390 -2.46 -3.12 -26.07
CA LEU A 390 -3.42 -2.80 -24.99
C LEU A 390 -4.83 -3.30 -25.29
N TYR A 391 -5.28 -3.29 -26.55
CA TYR A 391 -6.58 -3.87 -26.90
C TYR A 391 -6.58 -5.38 -26.71
N THR A 392 -5.50 -6.06 -27.15
CA THR A 392 -5.33 -7.49 -26.93
C THR A 392 -5.33 -7.84 -25.45
N LEU A 393 -4.59 -7.07 -24.63
CA LEU A 393 -4.55 -7.27 -23.18
C LEU A 393 -5.92 -7.06 -22.53
N ALA A 394 -6.61 -5.97 -22.87
CA ALA A 394 -7.93 -5.66 -22.31
C ALA A 394 -8.97 -6.72 -22.70
N PHE A 395 -8.95 -7.19 -23.95
CA PHE A 395 -9.86 -8.24 -24.41
C PHE A 395 -9.57 -9.57 -23.71
N LYS A 396 -8.31 -10.00 -23.63
CA LYS A 396 -7.90 -11.22 -22.93
C LYS A 396 -8.29 -11.21 -21.46
N ASN A 397 -8.01 -10.11 -20.76
CA ASN A 397 -8.40 -9.94 -19.36
C ASN A 397 -9.90 -10.15 -19.13
N LYS A 398 -10.75 -9.84 -20.13
CA LYS A 398 -12.20 -10.08 -20.07
C LYS A 398 -12.62 -11.45 -20.56
N MET A 399 -11.98 -11.96 -21.61
CA MET A 399 -12.46 -13.12 -22.36
C MET A 399 -11.80 -14.42 -21.94
N ASP A 400 -10.55 -14.43 -21.47
CA ASP A 400 -9.79 -15.64 -21.15
C ASP A 400 -10.56 -16.52 -20.15
N TYR A 401 -11.15 -15.91 -19.12
CA TYR A 401 -11.99 -16.65 -18.18
C TYR A 401 -13.19 -17.31 -18.88
N TYR A 402 -13.89 -16.58 -19.76
CA TYR A 402 -15.06 -17.10 -20.48
C TYR A 402 -14.69 -18.04 -21.64
N GLU A 403 -13.42 -18.08 -22.04
CA GLU A 403 -12.90 -19.13 -22.92
C GLU A 403 -12.69 -20.43 -22.13
N GLU A 404 -12.15 -20.32 -20.92
CA GLU A 404 -11.99 -21.46 -19.99
C GLU A 404 -13.34 -21.94 -19.43
N ASN A 405 -14.32 -21.03 -19.28
CA ASN A 405 -15.61 -21.27 -18.62
C ASN A 405 -16.80 -20.73 -19.45
N PRO A 406 -17.08 -21.25 -20.65
CA PRO A 406 -18.03 -20.66 -21.60
C PRO A 406 -19.47 -20.57 -21.08
N ALA A 407 -19.88 -21.50 -20.22
CA ALA A 407 -21.22 -21.50 -19.61
C ALA A 407 -21.48 -20.27 -18.72
N TRP A 408 -20.43 -19.60 -18.24
CA TRP A 408 -20.55 -18.43 -17.37
C TRP A 408 -20.88 -17.15 -18.11
N TRP A 409 -20.68 -17.11 -19.44
CA TRP A 409 -21.00 -15.94 -20.24
C TRP A 409 -22.50 -15.62 -20.14
N ASP A 410 -23.35 -16.58 -20.51
CA ASP A 410 -24.81 -16.38 -20.52
C ASP A 410 -25.38 -16.15 -19.11
N GLN A 411 -24.70 -16.67 -18.08
CA GLN A 411 -25.11 -16.48 -16.68
C GLN A 411 -24.85 -15.06 -16.17
N ILE A 412 -23.73 -14.45 -16.58
CA ILE A 412 -23.27 -13.15 -16.07
C ILE A 412 -23.66 -12.01 -17.00
N ASN A 413 -23.55 -12.23 -18.31
CA ASN A 413 -23.78 -11.26 -19.37
C ASN A 413 -25.05 -11.60 -20.16
N ASN A 414 -26.12 -11.99 -19.45
CA ASN A 414 -27.38 -12.44 -20.07
C ASN A 414 -27.94 -11.38 -21.05
N GLY A 415 -28.28 -11.82 -22.26
CA GLY A 415 -28.77 -10.95 -23.32
C GLY A 415 -27.69 -10.15 -24.05
N ILE A 416 -26.42 -10.27 -23.65
CA ILE A 416 -25.28 -9.66 -24.34
C ILE A 416 -24.61 -10.75 -25.21
N LYS A 417 -24.50 -10.49 -26.51
CA LYS A 417 -23.73 -11.36 -27.42
C LYS A 417 -22.24 -11.30 -27.03
N LYS A 418 -21.58 -12.46 -26.90
CA LYS A 418 -20.11 -12.53 -26.76
C LYS A 418 -19.44 -11.89 -27.96
N PRO A 419 -18.70 -10.76 -27.80
CA PRO A 419 -18.12 -10.06 -28.93
C PRO A 419 -16.87 -10.80 -29.44
N THR A 420 -16.63 -10.74 -30.74
CA THR A 420 -15.29 -11.03 -31.27
C THR A 420 -14.29 -9.94 -30.87
N PHE A 421 -12.98 -10.20 -30.99
CA PHE A 421 -11.96 -9.18 -30.74
C PHE A 421 -12.19 -7.92 -31.60
N GLU A 422 -12.57 -8.10 -32.86
CA GLU A 422 -12.86 -7.00 -33.78
C GLU A 422 -14.11 -6.22 -33.36
N GLU A 423 -15.21 -6.91 -33.01
CA GLU A 423 -16.43 -6.28 -32.51
C GLU A 423 -16.16 -5.50 -31.22
N TYR A 424 -15.35 -6.06 -30.32
CA TYR A 424 -14.95 -5.43 -29.06
C TYR A 424 -14.17 -4.14 -29.30
N VAL A 425 -13.13 -4.18 -30.15
CA VAL A 425 -12.29 -3.01 -30.46
C VAL A 425 -13.07 -1.92 -31.21
N ASN A 426 -13.95 -2.31 -32.14
CA ASN A 426 -14.76 -1.36 -32.92
C ASN A 426 -15.76 -0.57 -32.06
N ALA A 427 -16.15 -1.11 -30.90
CA ALA A 427 -17.00 -0.44 -29.91
C ALA A 427 -16.22 0.47 -28.92
N ASN A 428 -14.94 0.75 -29.20
CA ASN A 428 -14.07 1.65 -28.42
C ASN A 428 -13.98 1.26 -26.93
N PRO A 429 -13.42 0.09 -26.60
CA PRO A 429 -13.44 -0.48 -25.24
C PRO A 429 -12.45 0.18 -24.30
N LEU A 430 -11.48 0.93 -24.82
CA LEU A 430 -10.50 1.70 -24.07
C LEU A 430 -10.58 3.16 -24.50
N LEU A 431 -10.80 4.03 -23.53
CA LEU A 431 -10.81 5.47 -23.71
C LEU A 431 -9.68 6.10 -22.90
N PHE A 432 -9.21 7.24 -23.38
CA PHE A 432 -8.10 7.96 -22.78
C PHE A 432 -8.46 9.43 -22.65
N VAL A 433 -8.17 10.01 -21.49
CA VAL A 433 -8.29 11.45 -21.26
C VAL A 433 -6.96 11.95 -20.72
N LYS A 434 -6.54 13.16 -21.14
CA LYS A 434 -5.57 13.91 -20.36
C LYS A 434 -6.32 14.54 -19.21
N ASP A 435 -6.00 14.12 -17.99
CA ASP A 435 -6.54 14.77 -16.80
C ASP A 435 -6.06 16.23 -16.71
N TYR A 436 -6.55 16.98 -15.73
CA TYR A 436 -6.14 18.38 -15.51
C TYR A 436 -4.63 18.54 -15.21
N TRP A 437 -3.89 17.44 -15.03
CA TRP A 437 -2.44 17.37 -14.82
C TRP A 437 -1.68 16.85 -16.05
N GLN A 438 -2.31 16.78 -17.23
CA GLN A 438 -1.72 16.32 -18.49
C GLN A 438 -1.25 14.86 -18.48
N ARG A 439 -1.75 14.02 -17.56
CA ARG A 439 -1.45 12.59 -17.53
C ARG A 439 -2.50 11.82 -18.32
N TRP A 440 -2.06 10.78 -19.01
CA TRP A 440 -2.99 9.86 -19.67
C TRP A 440 -3.65 8.96 -18.65
N VAL A 441 -4.96 9.14 -18.49
CA VAL A 441 -5.79 8.23 -17.72
C VAL A 441 -6.57 7.37 -18.68
N THR A 442 -6.53 6.06 -18.46
CA THR A 442 -7.27 5.09 -19.26
C THR A 442 -8.52 4.62 -18.52
N LEU A 443 -9.59 4.47 -19.29
CA LEU A 443 -10.89 3.99 -18.85
C LEU A 443 -11.28 2.82 -19.73
N GLY A 444 -11.71 1.73 -19.11
CA GLY A 444 -12.13 0.51 -19.78
C GLY A 444 -13.64 0.40 -19.78
N GLU A 445 -14.19 -0.23 -20.82
CA GLU A 445 -15.61 -0.53 -20.86
C GLU A 445 -16.02 -1.40 -19.67
N PHE A 446 -17.24 -1.17 -19.17
CA PHE A 446 -17.79 -1.87 -18.02
C PHE A 446 -19.11 -2.59 -18.31
N ASP A 447 -19.52 -2.66 -19.57
CA ASP A 447 -20.74 -3.34 -20.00
C ASP A 447 -20.55 -4.85 -19.90
N ILE A 448 -19.37 -5.35 -20.29
CA ILE A 448 -19.02 -6.77 -20.15
C ILE A 448 -18.56 -7.01 -18.71
N LYS A 449 -19.39 -7.73 -17.96
CA LYS A 449 -19.14 -8.06 -16.56
C LYS A 449 -18.15 -9.22 -16.47
N LEU A 450 -17.25 -9.15 -15.49
CA LEU A 450 -16.29 -10.19 -15.16
C LEU A 450 -16.84 -11.11 -14.05
N PRO A 451 -16.41 -12.37 -13.98
CA PRO A 451 -16.72 -13.26 -12.86
C PRO A 451 -15.85 -12.90 -11.66
N GLY A 452 -16.49 -12.35 -10.64
CA GLY A 452 -15.92 -12.00 -9.35
C GLY A 452 -17.03 -11.44 -8.46
N GLY A 453 -17.10 -11.89 -7.21
CA GLY A 453 -18.19 -11.53 -6.29
C GLY A 453 -18.12 -12.22 -4.95
N CYS A 454 -18.97 -11.78 -4.01
CA CYS A 454 -19.10 -12.42 -2.71
C CYS A 454 -19.69 -13.82 -2.89
N GLY A 455 -18.92 -14.85 -2.55
CA GLY A 455 -19.30 -16.25 -2.69
C GLY A 455 -20.07 -16.76 -1.48
N LYS A 456 -21.32 -17.18 -1.73
CA LYS A 456 -22.17 -17.96 -0.81
C LYS A 456 -22.11 -17.55 0.65
N PRO A 457 -22.53 -16.33 1.03
CA PRO A 457 -22.97 -16.15 2.40
C PRO A 457 -24.31 -16.85 2.62
N VAL A 458 -24.36 -17.70 3.63
CA VAL A 458 -25.58 -18.40 4.06
C VAL A 458 -25.93 -17.99 5.48
N VAL A 459 -27.21 -17.69 5.71
CA VAL A 459 -27.73 -17.17 6.98
C VAL A 459 -28.59 -18.23 7.66
N TYR A 460 -28.14 -18.68 8.83
CA TYR A 460 -28.87 -19.55 9.74
C TYR A 460 -29.58 -18.71 10.81
N LEU A 461 -30.81 -19.11 11.15
CA LEU A 461 -31.64 -18.43 12.14
C LEU A 461 -32.08 -19.46 13.19
N TYR A 462 -31.68 -19.25 14.45
CA TYR A 462 -31.96 -20.16 15.57
C TYR A 462 -32.75 -19.45 16.67
N PRO A 463 -34.07 -19.25 16.52
CA PRO A 463 -34.91 -18.69 17.57
C PRO A 463 -35.18 -19.72 18.68
N LYS A 464 -35.59 -19.26 19.86
CA LYS A 464 -35.97 -20.15 20.98
C LYS A 464 -37.28 -20.92 20.76
N GLN A 465 -38.17 -20.37 19.95
CA GLN A 465 -39.47 -20.92 19.56
C GLN A 465 -39.70 -20.60 18.07
N PRO A 466 -40.60 -21.32 17.37
CA PRO A 466 -40.97 -20.96 16.00
C PRO A 466 -41.29 -19.46 15.89
N THR A 467 -40.55 -18.74 15.08
CA THR A 467 -40.59 -17.27 15.02
C THR A 467 -40.64 -16.80 13.57
N SER A 468 -41.57 -15.89 13.26
CA SER A 468 -41.56 -15.21 11.97
C SER A 468 -40.43 -14.19 11.96
N VAL A 469 -39.52 -14.32 10.99
CA VAL A 469 -38.33 -13.47 10.85
C VAL A 469 -38.33 -12.82 9.49
N SER A 470 -38.05 -11.51 9.45
CA SER A 470 -37.68 -10.80 8.23
C SER A 470 -36.19 -10.47 8.20
N VAL A 471 -35.57 -10.61 7.04
CA VAL A 471 -34.16 -10.32 6.80
C VAL A 471 -34.05 -9.40 5.60
N LYS A 472 -33.46 -8.21 5.79
CA LYS A 472 -33.37 -7.15 4.78
C LYS A 472 -31.95 -6.60 4.70
N PHE A 473 -31.40 -6.54 3.49
CA PHE A 473 -30.17 -5.78 3.26
C PHE A 473 -30.46 -4.28 3.28
N GLN A 474 -29.60 -3.51 3.95
CA GLN A 474 -29.72 -2.05 4.05
C GLN A 474 -28.99 -1.31 2.93
N ALA A 475 -28.21 -2.04 2.12
CA ALA A 475 -27.58 -1.55 0.91
C ALA A 475 -28.08 -2.37 -0.31
N PRO A 476 -28.18 -1.77 -1.50
CA PRO A 476 -28.55 -2.51 -2.71
C PRO A 476 -27.48 -3.56 -3.03
N ILE A 477 -27.92 -4.81 -3.16
CA ILE A 477 -27.07 -5.94 -3.55
C ILE A 477 -27.42 -6.33 -4.99
N GLN A 478 -26.42 -6.45 -5.86
CA GLN A 478 -26.60 -7.08 -7.16
C GLN A 478 -26.50 -8.60 -6.99
N PHE A 479 -27.63 -9.25 -6.74
CA PHE A 479 -27.67 -10.69 -6.50
C PHE A 479 -27.32 -11.47 -7.77
N THR A 480 -26.34 -12.35 -7.65
CA THR A 480 -26.11 -13.46 -8.59
C THR A 480 -26.80 -14.73 -8.11
N THR A 481 -27.15 -14.81 -6.82
CA THR A 481 -27.97 -15.87 -6.22
C THR A 481 -28.75 -15.32 -5.03
N ASP A 482 -30.01 -15.72 -4.90
CA ASP A 482 -30.90 -15.38 -3.80
C ASP A 482 -31.93 -16.51 -3.61
N ILE A 483 -31.69 -17.38 -2.63
CA ILE A 483 -32.48 -18.60 -2.39
C ILE A 483 -32.94 -18.63 -0.92
N PRO A 484 -34.25 -18.66 -0.64
CA PRO A 484 -35.38 -18.45 -1.56
C PRO A 484 -35.30 -17.07 -2.25
N LYS A 485 -36.13 -16.81 -3.27
CA LYS A 485 -36.08 -15.54 -4.01
C LYS A 485 -36.22 -14.34 -3.08
N TYR A 486 -35.31 -13.38 -3.20
CA TYR A 486 -35.34 -12.13 -2.45
C TYR A 486 -36.20 -11.09 -3.16
N ALA A 487 -37.14 -10.49 -2.45
CA ALA A 487 -37.96 -9.38 -2.94
C ALA A 487 -38.12 -8.34 -1.84
N ASP A 488 -37.19 -7.38 -1.81
CA ASP A 488 -36.97 -6.34 -0.79
C ASP A 488 -36.59 -6.82 0.61
N PHE A 489 -37.03 -8.00 1.01
CA PHE A 489 -36.63 -8.73 2.21
C PHE A 489 -37.03 -10.20 2.07
N TRP A 490 -36.32 -11.09 2.77
CA TRP A 490 -36.81 -12.44 3.02
C TRP A 490 -37.78 -12.45 4.18
N GLN A 491 -38.81 -13.27 4.09
CA GLN A 491 -39.77 -13.50 5.16
C GLN A 491 -39.94 -15.01 5.36
N VAL A 492 -39.55 -15.50 6.54
CA VAL A 492 -39.54 -16.93 6.85
C VAL A 492 -40.13 -17.19 8.23
N MET A 493 -40.64 -18.40 8.45
CA MET A 493 -40.80 -18.94 9.79
C MET A 493 -39.54 -19.74 10.12
N ALA A 494 -38.76 -19.26 11.08
CA ALA A 494 -37.55 -19.92 11.55
C ALA A 494 -37.88 -20.83 12.75
N TYR A 495 -37.33 -22.04 12.76
CA TYR A 495 -37.51 -23.02 13.83
C TYR A 495 -36.24 -23.16 14.67
N PRO A 496 -36.33 -23.58 15.95
CA PRO A 496 -35.16 -23.72 16.82
C PRO A 496 -34.05 -24.65 16.29
N ASN A 497 -34.39 -25.59 15.41
CA ASN A 497 -33.44 -26.49 14.76
C ASN A 497 -32.71 -25.86 13.55
N GLY A 498 -32.99 -24.59 13.23
CA GLY A 498 -32.41 -23.85 12.10
C GLY A 498 -33.14 -24.04 10.77
N SER A 499 -34.16 -24.91 10.70
CA SER A 499 -34.98 -25.03 9.50
C SER A 499 -35.86 -23.80 9.28
N LEU A 500 -36.08 -23.43 8.03
CA LEU A 500 -36.84 -22.25 7.62
C LEU A 500 -37.99 -22.68 6.70
N LEU A 501 -39.20 -22.21 6.98
CA LEU A 501 -40.32 -22.27 6.05
C LEU A 501 -40.44 -20.91 5.36
N ASN A 502 -40.35 -20.86 4.03
CA ASN A 502 -40.52 -19.59 3.31
C ASN A 502 -42.01 -19.19 3.34
N LEU A 503 -42.28 -17.96 3.78
CA LEU A 503 -43.64 -17.42 3.91
C LEU A 503 -44.13 -16.74 2.63
N LYS A 504 -43.26 -16.63 1.60
CA LYS A 504 -43.58 -16.17 0.24
C LYS A 504 -43.08 -17.17 -0.82
N PRO A 505 -43.58 -18.43 -0.81
CA PRO A 505 -43.12 -19.46 -1.75
C PRO A 505 -43.36 -19.09 -3.22
N GLU A 506 -44.41 -18.31 -3.50
CA GLU A 506 -44.79 -17.86 -4.85
C GLU A 506 -43.72 -17.04 -5.57
N LEU A 507 -42.79 -16.42 -4.82
CA LEU A 507 -41.70 -15.64 -5.40
C LEU A 507 -40.56 -16.52 -5.94
N THR A 508 -40.48 -17.79 -5.53
CA THR A 508 -39.39 -18.70 -5.92
C THR A 508 -39.89 -19.73 -6.93
N ASP A 509 -39.58 -19.56 -8.22
CA ASP A 509 -39.86 -20.60 -9.22
C ASP A 509 -38.84 -21.74 -9.10
N CYS A 510 -39.24 -22.84 -8.47
CA CYS A 510 -38.37 -24.00 -8.24
C CYS A 510 -37.82 -24.61 -9.54
N ARG A 511 -38.47 -24.40 -10.69
CA ARG A 511 -38.02 -24.92 -12.00
C ARG A 511 -36.87 -24.11 -12.58
N GLN A 512 -36.71 -22.86 -12.14
CA GLN A 512 -35.63 -21.97 -12.57
C GLN A 512 -34.39 -22.08 -11.68
N ILE A 513 -34.44 -22.88 -10.60
CA ILE A 513 -33.28 -23.14 -9.76
C ILE A 513 -32.33 -24.06 -10.53
N ASP A 514 -31.16 -23.51 -10.87
CA ASP A 514 -30.04 -24.30 -11.36
C ASP A 514 -29.40 -25.07 -10.19
N SER A 515 -29.75 -26.36 -10.06
CA SER A 515 -29.19 -27.26 -9.04
C SER A 515 -27.77 -27.72 -9.36
N LEU A 516 -27.28 -27.49 -10.58
CA LEU A 516 -25.89 -27.76 -10.97
C LEU A 516 -24.96 -26.60 -10.58
N LYS A 517 -25.53 -25.40 -10.37
CA LYS A 517 -24.79 -24.29 -9.80
C LYS A 517 -24.28 -24.65 -8.41
N LYS A 518 -22.95 -24.63 -8.26
CA LYS A 518 -22.29 -24.95 -6.99
C LYS A 518 -22.86 -24.13 -5.84
N GLY A 519 -23.27 -24.82 -4.78
CA GLY A 519 -23.89 -24.27 -3.58
C GLY A 519 -25.42 -24.24 -3.61
N SER A 520 -26.05 -24.52 -4.76
CA SER A 520 -27.51 -24.60 -4.95
C SER A 520 -28.03 -26.04 -5.05
N GLU A 521 -27.20 -27.05 -4.78
CA GLU A 521 -27.54 -28.47 -4.97
C GLU A 521 -28.77 -28.88 -4.15
N TYR A 522 -28.93 -28.28 -2.96
CA TYR A 522 -30.07 -28.52 -2.06
C TYR A 522 -31.35 -27.77 -2.48
N ALA A 523 -31.22 -26.71 -3.29
CA ALA A 523 -32.20 -25.64 -3.39
C ALA A 523 -33.48 -26.06 -4.12
N GLN A 524 -33.38 -26.93 -5.12
CA GLN A 524 -34.55 -27.41 -5.86
C GLN A 524 -35.48 -28.22 -4.94
N THR A 525 -34.93 -29.18 -4.19
CA THR A 525 -35.70 -29.96 -3.22
C THR A 525 -36.23 -29.10 -2.07
N ALA A 526 -35.42 -28.16 -1.57
CA ALA A 526 -35.85 -27.23 -0.52
C ALA A 526 -37.03 -26.37 -0.98
N CYS A 527 -37.00 -25.87 -2.21
CA CYS A 527 -38.08 -25.11 -2.82
C CYS A 527 -39.36 -25.92 -2.99
N GLN A 528 -39.26 -27.15 -3.51
CA GLN A 528 -40.42 -28.05 -3.67
C GLN A 528 -41.09 -28.39 -2.35
N LYS A 529 -40.31 -28.56 -1.28
CA LYS A 529 -40.80 -28.82 0.08
C LYS A 529 -41.14 -27.54 0.85
N ASN A 530 -40.89 -26.37 0.26
CA ASN A 530 -40.92 -25.06 0.91
C ASN A 530 -40.14 -24.98 2.23
N THR A 531 -39.10 -25.80 2.39
CA THR A 531 -38.34 -25.94 3.64
C THR A 531 -36.86 -25.83 3.35
N TYR A 532 -36.21 -24.81 3.90
CA TYR A 532 -34.83 -24.43 3.61
C TYR A 532 -33.94 -24.63 4.84
N PRO A 533 -32.68 -25.07 4.66
CA PRO A 533 -31.72 -25.21 5.76
C PRO A 533 -31.12 -23.87 6.22
N TYR A 534 -31.18 -22.84 5.38
CA TYR A 534 -30.66 -21.48 5.58
C TYR A 534 -31.16 -20.57 4.45
N LEU A 535 -30.98 -19.27 4.59
CA LEU A 535 -31.06 -18.32 3.47
C LEU A 535 -29.72 -18.29 2.75
N TYR A 536 -29.70 -18.23 1.42
CA TYR A 536 -28.48 -18.18 0.63
C TYR A 536 -28.52 -16.97 -0.28
N TRP A 537 -27.49 -16.13 -0.21
CA TRP A 537 -27.23 -15.15 -1.25
C TRP A 537 -25.81 -15.25 -1.81
N ALA A 538 -25.62 -14.69 -2.98
CA ALA A 538 -24.33 -14.34 -3.55
C ALA A 538 -24.54 -13.09 -4.41
N GLY A 539 -23.56 -12.19 -4.47
CA GLY A 539 -23.74 -10.94 -5.19
C GLY A 539 -22.59 -9.96 -5.04
N ASN A 540 -22.77 -8.81 -5.69
CA ASN A 540 -21.80 -7.71 -5.72
C ASN A 540 -22.36 -6.46 -5.05
N ILE A 541 -21.46 -5.61 -4.53
CA ILE A 541 -21.79 -4.29 -3.99
C ILE A 541 -20.91 -3.23 -4.64
N ASN A 542 -21.51 -2.10 -5.03
CA ASN A 542 -20.82 -1.06 -5.81
C ASN A 542 -20.45 0.18 -4.97
N SER A 543 -20.58 0.13 -3.63
CA SER A 543 -20.60 1.34 -2.80
C SER A 543 -19.59 1.41 -1.65
N LYS A 544 -18.77 0.37 -1.41
CA LYS A 544 -17.83 0.34 -0.28
C LYS A 544 -16.50 -0.34 -0.62
N ASN A 545 -15.42 0.13 -0.01
CA ASN A 545 -14.09 -0.46 -0.11
C ASN A 545 -14.02 -1.75 0.70
N TYR A 546 -13.33 -2.77 0.16
CA TYR A 546 -13.02 -3.98 0.90
C TYR A 546 -11.95 -3.69 1.98
N PRO A 547 -12.06 -4.24 3.19
CA PRO A 547 -11.10 -3.98 4.26
C PRO A 547 -9.71 -4.54 3.91
N THR A 548 -8.68 -3.90 4.44
CA THR A 548 -7.31 -4.42 4.35
C THR A 548 -7.20 -5.70 5.16
N VAL A 549 -6.61 -6.74 4.56
CA VAL A 549 -6.39 -8.05 5.20
C VAL A 549 -4.88 -8.29 5.30
N ASP A 550 -4.29 -7.89 6.43
CA ASP A 550 -2.85 -7.95 6.72
C ASP A 550 -2.46 -9.06 7.72
N GLN A 551 -3.45 -9.65 8.39
CA GLN A 551 -3.30 -10.77 9.31
C GLN A 551 -3.88 -12.07 8.75
N GLY A 552 -3.37 -13.21 9.19
CA GLY A 552 -3.83 -14.54 8.78
C GLY A 552 -2.80 -15.63 9.01
N TRP A 553 -2.97 -16.73 8.29
CA TRP A 553 -2.10 -17.91 8.38
C TRP A 553 -1.59 -18.30 6.99
N VAL A 554 -0.36 -18.84 6.94
CA VAL A 554 0.15 -19.55 5.77
C VAL A 554 0.12 -21.04 6.07
N ILE A 555 -0.74 -21.77 5.36
CA ILE A 555 -1.02 -23.19 5.58
C ILE A 555 -0.60 -23.99 4.35
N SER A 556 0.04 -25.14 4.57
CA SER A 556 0.37 -26.04 3.46
C SER A 556 -0.91 -26.63 2.86
N LYS A 557 -0.89 -27.00 1.57
CA LYS A 557 -2.05 -27.67 0.94
C LYS A 557 -2.50 -28.92 1.71
N ASN A 558 -1.56 -29.65 2.31
CA ASN A 558 -1.85 -30.89 3.04
C ASN A 558 -2.50 -30.65 4.40
N ASP A 559 -2.19 -29.52 5.06
CA ASP A 559 -2.71 -29.18 6.39
C ASP A 559 -4.03 -28.38 6.33
N LEU A 560 -4.44 -27.95 5.13
CA LEU A 560 -5.57 -27.04 4.92
C LEU A 560 -6.88 -27.55 5.53
N ALA A 561 -7.20 -28.83 5.32
CA ALA A 561 -8.44 -29.42 5.83
C ALA A 561 -8.48 -29.43 7.37
N THR A 562 -7.40 -29.89 8.00
CA THR A 562 -7.24 -29.92 9.46
C THR A 562 -7.28 -28.53 10.05
N PHE A 563 -6.65 -27.55 9.38
CA PHE A 563 -6.67 -26.15 9.80
C PHE A 563 -8.10 -25.60 9.81
N LEU A 564 -8.86 -25.74 8.71
CA LEU A 564 -10.24 -25.25 8.66
C LEU A 564 -11.13 -25.94 9.69
N GLN A 565 -11.02 -27.26 9.85
CA GLN A 565 -11.79 -28.01 10.85
C GLN A 565 -11.56 -27.49 12.26
N SER A 566 -10.28 -27.28 12.63
CA SER A 566 -9.88 -26.79 13.95
C SER A 566 -10.33 -25.34 14.16
N LYS A 567 -10.06 -24.46 13.19
CA LYS A 567 -10.31 -23.02 13.32
C LYS A 567 -11.81 -22.70 13.39
N LEU A 568 -12.63 -23.38 12.58
CA LEU A 568 -14.08 -23.19 12.61
C LEU A 568 -14.72 -23.73 13.91
N ALA A 569 -14.14 -24.79 14.50
CA ALA A 569 -14.56 -25.26 15.82
C ALA A 569 -14.15 -24.28 16.94
N GLU A 570 -12.95 -23.70 16.85
CA GLU A 570 -12.43 -22.73 17.80
C GLU A 570 -13.30 -21.47 17.89
N VAL A 571 -13.82 -20.98 16.76
CA VAL A 571 -14.72 -19.81 16.71
C VAL A 571 -16.16 -20.13 17.13
N GLY A 572 -16.50 -21.40 17.38
CA GLY A 572 -17.81 -21.79 17.93
C GLY A 572 -18.90 -22.14 16.90
N LEU A 573 -18.54 -22.41 15.64
CA LEU A 573 -19.48 -22.97 14.66
C LEU A 573 -19.86 -24.41 15.05
N ASN A 574 -21.15 -24.75 14.91
CA ASN A 574 -21.64 -26.10 15.17
C ASN A 574 -21.28 -27.05 14.02
N ASP A 575 -21.49 -28.35 14.20
CA ASP A 575 -21.08 -29.35 13.19
C ASP A 575 -21.76 -29.16 11.84
N LYS A 576 -23.02 -28.74 11.83
CA LYS A 576 -23.73 -28.45 10.57
C LYS A 576 -23.09 -27.28 9.83
N GLU A 577 -22.89 -26.15 10.50
CA GLU A 577 -22.33 -24.93 9.90
C GLU A 577 -20.90 -25.18 9.40
N LYS A 578 -20.05 -25.88 10.18
CA LYS A 578 -18.68 -26.25 9.78
C LYS A 578 -18.66 -27.14 8.55
N ASN A 579 -19.49 -28.19 8.54
CA ASN A 579 -19.55 -29.13 7.43
C ASN A 579 -20.04 -28.45 6.15
N ASP A 580 -21.07 -27.59 6.25
CA ASP A 580 -21.58 -26.83 5.10
C ASP A 580 -20.51 -25.84 4.58
N PHE A 581 -19.74 -25.19 5.46
CA PHE A 581 -18.63 -24.29 5.08
C PHE A 581 -17.51 -25.05 4.37
N ILE A 582 -17.01 -26.13 4.99
CA ILE A 582 -15.84 -26.89 4.48
C ILE A 582 -16.19 -27.58 3.17
N SER A 583 -17.36 -28.22 3.08
CA SER A 583 -17.80 -28.89 1.85
C SER A 583 -17.95 -27.93 0.68
N TYR A 584 -18.25 -26.65 0.94
CA TYR A 584 -18.28 -25.63 -0.10
C TYR A 584 -16.88 -25.15 -0.51
N TRP A 585 -16.06 -24.69 0.43
CA TRP A 585 -14.82 -23.99 0.12
C TRP A 585 -13.62 -24.91 -0.14
N LEU A 586 -13.45 -25.97 0.67
CA LEU A 586 -12.25 -26.80 0.63
C LEU A 586 -11.99 -27.46 -0.73
N PRO A 587 -12.99 -28.02 -1.45
CA PRO A 587 -12.76 -28.61 -2.76
C PRO A 587 -12.17 -27.63 -3.79
N ASP A 588 -12.66 -26.38 -3.84
CA ASP A 588 -12.16 -25.37 -4.78
C ASP A 588 -10.75 -24.93 -4.42
N MET A 589 -10.47 -24.80 -3.12
CA MET A 589 -9.13 -24.51 -2.66
C MET A 589 -8.19 -25.65 -3.10
N LEU A 590 -8.48 -26.91 -2.76
CA LEU A 590 -7.63 -28.05 -3.09
C LEU A 590 -7.44 -28.31 -4.59
N ALA A 591 -8.38 -27.89 -5.44
CA ALA A 591 -8.26 -27.99 -6.89
C ALA A 591 -7.13 -27.12 -7.46
N LYS A 592 -6.71 -26.05 -6.77
CA LYS A 592 -5.64 -25.16 -7.23
C LYS A 592 -4.27 -25.87 -7.12
N ASN A 593 -3.43 -25.71 -8.15
CA ASN A 593 -2.09 -26.32 -8.22
C ASN A 593 -1.05 -25.44 -7.49
N THR A 594 -1.10 -25.44 -6.16
CA THR A 594 -0.26 -24.58 -5.32
C THR A 594 0.15 -25.28 -4.03
N PRO A 595 1.38 -25.09 -3.52
CA PRO A 595 1.85 -25.75 -2.30
C PRO A 595 1.35 -25.12 -1.00
N TYR A 596 0.97 -23.83 -0.99
CA TYR A 596 0.56 -23.11 0.22
C TYR A 596 -0.67 -22.22 -0.03
N TYR A 597 -1.36 -21.84 1.03
CA TYR A 597 -2.45 -20.87 1.04
C TYR A 597 -2.23 -19.83 2.12
N ARG A 598 -2.47 -18.55 1.80
CA ARG A 598 -2.76 -17.52 2.80
C ARG A 598 -4.25 -17.58 3.13
N ILE A 599 -4.60 -17.61 4.42
CA ILE A 599 -5.98 -17.68 4.89
C ILE A 599 -6.21 -16.61 5.95
N SER A 600 -7.32 -15.90 5.83
CA SER A 600 -7.79 -14.88 6.75
C SER A 600 -9.32 -14.93 6.85
N PHE A 601 -9.88 -14.34 7.89
CA PHE A 601 -11.32 -14.23 8.11
C PHE A 601 -11.73 -12.80 8.44
N LEU A 602 -12.83 -12.33 7.83
CA LEU A 602 -13.56 -11.15 8.31
C LEU A 602 -14.67 -11.58 9.27
N GLN A 603 -14.96 -10.77 10.28
CA GLN A 603 -15.99 -11.08 11.29
C GLN A 603 -17.16 -10.09 11.25
N THR A 604 -18.07 -10.18 12.23
CA THR A 604 -19.35 -9.46 12.27
C THR A 604 -19.21 -7.96 12.02
N ASN A 605 -18.21 -7.30 12.60
CA ASN A 605 -18.02 -5.85 12.44
C ASN A 605 -17.69 -5.47 10.98
N ASP A 606 -16.77 -6.21 10.36
CA ASP A 606 -16.38 -6.02 8.97
C ASP A 606 -17.58 -6.25 8.03
N LEU A 607 -18.31 -7.35 8.24
CA LEU A 607 -19.45 -7.69 7.42
C LEU A 607 -20.66 -6.77 7.65
N ASN A 608 -20.85 -6.22 8.84
CA ASN A 608 -21.88 -5.20 9.09
C ASN A 608 -21.52 -3.89 8.40
N SER A 609 -20.23 -3.57 8.28
CA SER A 609 -19.77 -2.45 7.47
C SER A 609 -20.02 -2.72 5.98
N LEU A 610 -19.62 -3.88 5.45
CA LEU A 610 -19.73 -4.21 4.02
C LEU A 610 -21.17 -4.49 3.57
N PHE A 611 -21.88 -5.34 4.31
CA PHE A 611 -23.21 -5.86 4.01
C PHE A 611 -24.14 -5.62 5.21
N PRO A 612 -24.53 -4.36 5.48
CA PRO A 612 -25.42 -4.06 6.59
C PRO A 612 -26.76 -4.78 6.38
N MET A 613 -27.16 -5.55 7.38
CA MET A 613 -28.34 -6.41 7.34
C MET A 613 -29.23 -6.12 8.55
N GLN A 614 -30.50 -5.85 8.30
CA GLN A 614 -31.52 -5.66 9.31
C GLN A 614 -32.33 -6.95 9.45
N VAL A 615 -32.51 -7.42 10.68
CA VAL A 615 -33.28 -8.62 11.00
C VAL A 615 -34.35 -8.27 12.04
N SER A 616 -35.59 -8.72 11.81
CA SER A 616 -36.72 -8.49 12.72
C SER A 616 -37.47 -9.80 13.02
N PRO A 617 -37.71 -10.16 14.29
CA PRO A 617 -37.20 -9.49 15.50
C PRO A 617 -35.66 -9.48 15.53
N SER A 618 -35.07 -8.55 16.28
CA SER A 618 -33.61 -8.46 16.36
C SER A 618 -33.04 -9.72 17.05
N PRO A 619 -32.02 -10.38 16.48
CA PRO A 619 -31.32 -11.46 17.15
C PRO A 619 -30.61 -10.98 18.42
N ASP A 620 -30.69 -11.77 19.49
CA ASP A 620 -29.92 -11.56 20.72
C ASP A 620 -28.42 -11.78 20.47
N THR A 621 -28.08 -12.66 19.52
CA THR A 621 -26.71 -12.93 19.08
C THR A 621 -26.62 -12.87 17.56
N THR A 622 -25.65 -12.11 17.03
CA THR A 622 -25.32 -12.09 15.60
C THR A 622 -23.84 -12.39 15.42
N PHE A 623 -23.53 -13.42 14.66
CA PHE A 623 -22.16 -13.80 14.33
C PHE A 623 -22.00 -14.06 12.85
N ARG A 624 -21.03 -13.41 12.23
CA ARG A 624 -20.79 -13.51 10.79
C ARG A 624 -19.31 -13.81 10.55
N LEU A 625 -19.00 -14.76 9.67
CA LEU A 625 -17.63 -15.18 9.37
C LEU A 625 -17.41 -15.27 7.85
N PHE A 626 -16.43 -14.55 7.32
CA PHE A 626 -16.16 -14.50 5.89
C PHE A 626 -14.75 -14.98 5.58
N LEU A 627 -14.61 -15.98 4.72
CA LEU A 627 -13.31 -16.47 4.28
C LEU A 627 -12.65 -15.54 3.26
N ASP A 628 -11.40 -15.20 3.51
CA ASP A 628 -10.51 -14.58 2.52
C ASP A 628 -9.27 -15.46 2.37
N TYR A 629 -9.00 -15.96 1.17
CA TYR A 629 -7.84 -16.84 0.94
C TYR A 629 -7.12 -16.49 -0.35
N SER A 630 -5.82 -16.80 -0.42
CA SER A 630 -5.02 -16.70 -1.64
C SER A 630 -4.08 -17.89 -1.83
N PRO A 631 -4.00 -18.49 -3.03
CA PRO A 631 -3.01 -19.52 -3.35
C PRO A 631 -1.59 -18.94 -3.44
N LEU A 632 -0.57 -19.68 -2.98
CA LEU A 632 0.83 -19.22 -2.93
C LEU A 632 1.80 -20.26 -3.51
N THR A 633 2.54 -19.88 -4.56
CA THR A 633 3.52 -20.75 -5.25
C THR A 633 4.73 -21.14 -4.41
N GLY A 634 4.95 -20.46 -3.28
CA GLY A 634 5.98 -20.75 -2.30
C GLY A 634 5.66 -20.13 -0.95
N LYS A 635 6.39 -20.53 0.10
CA LYS A 635 6.24 -19.94 1.43
C LYS A 635 6.84 -18.52 1.39
N PRO A 636 6.10 -17.48 1.80
CA PRO A 636 6.60 -16.11 1.74
C PRO A 636 7.72 -15.91 2.78
N GLN A 637 8.66 -14.99 2.49
CA GLN A 637 9.77 -14.67 3.40
C GLN A 637 9.29 -14.07 4.73
N LYS A 638 8.18 -13.32 4.70
CA LYS A 638 7.49 -12.78 5.87
C LYS A 638 6.15 -13.49 6.02
N ILE A 639 5.90 -14.09 7.18
CA ILE A 639 4.64 -14.77 7.48
C ILE A 639 3.70 -13.74 8.13
N PRO A 640 2.44 -13.62 7.68
CA PRO A 640 1.45 -12.74 8.30
C PRO A 640 1.23 -13.15 9.76
N GLN A 641 0.93 -12.16 10.61
CA GLN A 641 0.59 -12.43 12.00
C GLN A 641 -0.76 -13.15 12.07
N PRO A 642 -0.90 -14.23 12.87
CA PRO A 642 -2.18 -14.89 13.10
C PRO A 642 -3.28 -13.92 13.59
N GLN A 643 -4.49 -14.05 13.04
CA GLN A 643 -5.63 -13.29 13.56
C GLN A 643 -6.08 -13.82 14.92
N THR A 644 -6.52 -12.90 15.78
CA THR A 644 -7.34 -13.24 16.95
C THR A 644 -8.80 -13.15 16.54
N LEU A 645 -9.52 -14.27 16.59
CA LEU A 645 -10.93 -14.34 16.18
C LEU A 645 -11.84 -14.35 17.40
N ASP A 646 -12.87 -13.51 17.37
CA ASP A 646 -13.95 -13.54 18.34
C ASP A 646 -14.68 -14.89 18.28
N LYS A 647 -15.04 -15.40 19.46
CA LYS A 647 -15.78 -16.66 19.59
C LYS A 647 -17.27 -16.41 19.65
N LEU A 648 -18.03 -17.21 18.90
CA LEU A 648 -19.48 -17.25 18.96
C LEU A 648 -19.95 -17.79 20.32
N VAL A 649 -20.62 -16.94 21.10
CA VAL A 649 -21.37 -17.32 22.30
C VAL A 649 -22.87 -17.21 22.00
N ARG A 650 -23.57 -18.35 21.95
CA ARG A 650 -24.98 -18.39 21.55
C ARG A 650 -25.89 -18.07 22.72
N ASN A 651 -26.52 -16.90 22.68
CA ASN A 651 -27.53 -16.47 23.64
C ASN A 651 -28.80 -16.10 22.91
N GLY A 652 -29.95 -16.62 23.35
CA GLY A 652 -31.24 -16.19 22.80
C GLY A 652 -31.44 -16.59 21.34
N PHE A 653 -32.19 -15.75 20.61
CA PHE A 653 -32.30 -15.85 19.16
C PHE A 653 -30.94 -15.55 18.52
N THR A 654 -30.35 -16.57 17.89
CA THR A 654 -29.02 -16.47 17.29
C THR A 654 -29.09 -16.46 15.77
N LEU A 655 -28.43 -15.49 15.13
CA LEU A 655 -28.12 -15.48 13.71
C LEU A 655 -26.65 -15.86 13.51
N VAL A 656 -26.41 -16.82 12.62
CA VAL A 656 -25.06 -17.15 12.16
C VAL A 656 -25.01 -16.99 10.65
N GLU A 657 -24.02 -16.26 10.14
CA GLU A 657 -23.72 -16.22 8.72
C GLU A 657 -22.28 -16.68 8.47
N TRP A 658 -22.07 -17.50 7.44
CA TRP A 658 -20.73 -17.69 6.91
C TRP A 658 -20.72 -17.55 5.40
N GLY A 659 -19.63 -17.04 4.84
CA GLY A 659 -19.40 -16.87 3.41
C GLY A 659 -17.92 -16.74 3.07
N GLY A 660 -17.59 -16.23 1.89
CA GLY A 660 -16.20 -15.97 1.53
C GLY A 660 -15.99 -15.36 0.14
N LEU A 661 -14.76 -14.94 -0.13
CA LEU A 661 -14.35 -14.45 -1.44
C LEU A 661 -14.11 -15.60 -2.41
N LYS A 662 -14.81 -15.56 -3.55
CA LYS A 662 -14.41 -16.38 -4.71
C LYS A 662 -13.15 -15.76 -5.32
N GLN A 663 -12.07 -16.52 -5.30
CA GLN A 663 -10.86 -16.17 -6.04
C GLN A 663 -11.03 -16.53 -7.52
N PRO A 664 -10.59 -15.68 -8.46
CA PRO A 664 -10.62 -16.00 -9.88
C PRO A 664 -9.85 -17.30 -10.23
#